data_AF-A0A2U2BBQ0-F1
#
_entry.id   AF-A0A2U2BBQ0-F1
#
_cell.length_a   1.000
_cell.length_b   1.000
_cell.length_c   1.000
_cell.angle_alpha   90.00
_cell.angle_beta   90.00
_cell.angle_gamma   90.00
#
_symmetry.space_group_name_H-M   'P 1'
#
loop_
_entity.id
_entity.type
_entity.pdbx_description
1 polymer ?
#
loop_
_entity_poly.entity_id
_entity_poly.type
_entity_poly.pdbx_seq_one_letter_code
_entity_poly.pdbx_strand_id
1 'polypeptide(L)'
;MRLKITLLLLVLASATFAQTQKVNIKGFGEISATKKADNQYELDLNKYGNFIATGTLDPLAVKIETTIENLREFPGYKLYEKLDLQEIELNIGQNGLTIDASLDTKKNFGDLCKMLKIPNPQMGVSIAVSKTKFKLEGELDFEDDPIIINVVPDFSRFTLENLGVEATAEAGEGNAELSLGFAVQTRWKPTQWDPDIQSVTEFSYNLTTNELSAAASMTDTWSNPMLLSELLKPNSVEFSNVAAALDWPVGAPAPSGFGFTVGKAKFFDLEFGAFLAMTPTDKKIAIQAERNQITMNDFSRILRNGFGLKVPDLFPDNVYIKDVVILYSPTGGEVGEFEVQQGFILKGKANILDAATAQIHYFANLEEGFFMDYRIEADLKEALMKELRKVKPLEPVMDKVLSTFQLRKVHTHLEAGMDLDMSGSTAVAFDVFGKSHSFDMQATLKPKDIIDAIISKVKEQGKVMEIAGKIAGTVGDASQKAYGIASNAFNNARKELGTVARHTHGKEAAKSVGSLITNAVKNGDISWENKSKTKCDEECVPNLARNMARPMLEGNNDAVLSFYRDVYPELTLIEGSSPAETLNLRKDLIWDKWNKLTEKIDEDWKSIIYDKTYIRFYIKPSSATNGGKIYRRLIREQRTEHQKFRKFLFQKMMTDKSTLPSWVFYEASAGSGEFYKMNLDGSLGTKFASTDGWRTTWSEIEYYSANGQNLVLFYDQANGGVAEMYKVKDDGTLGGRIASTSSWLSTWSDIEHYRAGDKDMLLFYQQADGGMGAMYELKANGTLGKRVAMTKGWKGTWSDIEYYSAKGKDFMLFYEQANGGAAEMYSINSNGTLGGRVAATKGWRSTWSDIEYFQMGGKDLMLFYEKKSGTGEVYEITPNGGVGSRVMSFNNWDKSWNDIEPGNLNSIDQQISWLKNNWRSLSAKMSLSSLLFYENTSGTGVLHGVNSNGSLGAQITETDGWRKTWSEVEYYKAGGKDMILFYQQKDGGYAEMYTVGAYGSYGSRVAQTNGWKSTWTDIEYYRAGGKDLMLFYEQAGGGRAEMYRINADGTLGGRIATTSSWLSKWSDIEYYRAGDKDMMLFYQQADGGMGAMFELKENGTLGKRVAMTKGWRATWSDIEYYRANGKDLMLFYEQKTGTAEVYEISPNGGLGGRVMQMKGWRKTWSDIEAY
;
A
#
# COMPACT_ATOMS: atom_id res chain seq x y z
N MET A 1 -27.40 144.13 30.27
CA MET A 1 -27.86 145.08 31.31
C MET A 1 -26.90 145.01 32.49
N ARG A 2 -26.31 146.14 32.94
CA ARG A 2 -25.47 146.40 34.15
C ARG A 2 -24.52 145.27 34.66
N LEU A 3 -23.19 145.46 34.65
CA LEU A 3 -22.34 146.06 35.73
C LEU A 3 -22.36 145.25 37.06
N LYS A 4 -21.26 144.86 37.74
CA LYS A 4 -19.80 145.20 37.75
C LYS A 4 -18.97 143.91 38.02
N ILE A 5 -17.73 143.67 37.57
CA ILE A 5 -16.41 144.26 37.97
C ILE A 5 -16.19 144.06 39.50
N THR A 6 -15.19 143.33 40.01
CA THR A 6 -13.70 143.32 39.81
C THR A 6 -13.14 141.88 40.15
N LEU A 7 -11.86 141.44 40.23
CA LEU A 7 -10.49 142.02 40.22
C LEU A 7 -9.40 140.99 39.79
N LEU A 8 -8.56 141.37 38.81
CA LEU A 8 -7.08 141.21 38.63
C LEU A 8 -6.27 139.94 39.06
N LEU A 9 -5.53 139.37 38.07
CA LEU A 9 -4.18 138.71 38.01
C LEU A 9 -3.60 137.88 39.21
N LEU A 10 -2.71 136.89 39.03
CA LEU A 10 -1.62 136.76 38.04
C LEU A 10 -1.35 135.29 37.61
N VAL A 11 -0.56 135.09 36.55
CA VAL A 11 -0.27 133.79 35.90
C VAL A 11 1.09 133.22 36.35
N LEU A 12 1.16 131.89 36.53
CA LEU A 12 2.36 131.11 36.26
C LEU A 12 1.95 129.69 35.83
N ALA A 13 2.59 129.15 34.78
CA ALA A 13 2.28 127.83 34.23
C ALA A 13 3.41 126.85 34.55
N SER A 14 3.05 125.63 34.97
CA SER A 14 3.97 124.51 35.15
C SER A 14 3.59 123.39 34.19
N ALA A 15 4.31 123.28 33.08
CA ALA A 15 4.21 122.12 32.21
C ALA A 15 4.85 120.91 32.91
N THR A 16 4.05 119.92 33.28
CA THR A 16 4.56 118.61 33.73
C THR A 16 5.16 117.88 32.53
N PHE A 17 6.49 117.90 32.43
CA PHE A 17 7.21 117.09 31.46
C PHE A 17 6.84 115.62 31.65
N ALA A 18 6.37 114.97 30.58
CA ALA A 18 6.15 113.54 30.57
C ALA A 18 7.51 112.84 30.73
N GLN A 19 7.72 112.20 31.88
CA GLN A 19 9.00 111.57 32.21
C GLN A 19 9.08 110.20 31.52
N THR A 20 9.43 110.19 30.24
CA THR A 20 9.73 108.95 29.50
C THR A 20 10.98 108.32 30.10
N GLN A 21 10.81 107.12 30.65
CA GLN A 21 11.87 106.28 31.17
C GLN A 21 12.22 105.22 30.14
N LYS A 22 13.46 104.72 30.18
CA LYS A 22 13.89 103.59 29.35
C LYS A 22 13.96 102.34 30.20
N VAL A 23 13.35 101.26 29.70
CA VAL A 23 13.20 99.99 30.42
C VAL A 23 13.69 98.86 29.52
N ASN A 24 14.57 98.00 30.03
CA ASN A 24 15.11 96.87 29.26
C ASN A 24 14.31 95.60 29.57
N ILE A 25 13.49 95.14 28.62
CA ILE A 25 12.72 93.90 28.73
C ILE A 25 13.55 92.76 28.15
N LYS A 26 13.76 91.68 28.93
CA LYS A 26 14.45 90.48 28.44
C LYS A 26 13.73 89.90 27.21
N GLY A 27 14.48 89.71 26.11
CA GLY A 27 13.96 89.29 24.80
C GLY A 27 13.55 90.45 23.87
N PHE A 28 12.99 91.54 24.40
CA PHE A 28 12.53 92.69 23.60
C PHE A 28 13.57 93.82 23.50
N GLY A 29 14.40 94.00 24.51
CA GLY A 29 15.44 95.03 24.59
C GLY A 29 14.94 96.31 25.27
N GLU A 30 15.66 97.41 25.02
CA GLU A 30 15.36 98.73 25.55
C GLU A 30 14.11 99.33 24.87
N ILE A 31 13.04 99.53 25.66
CA ILE A 31 11.78 100.16 25.24
C ILE A 31 11.58 101.53 25.92
N SER A 32 10.66 102.33 25.38
CA SER A 32 10.25 103.60 25.99
C SER A 32 8.98 103.41 26.83
N ALA A 33 9.03 103.87 28.08
CA ALA A 33 7.92 103.81 29.03
C ALA A 33 7.54 105.24 29.49
N THR A 34 6.36 105.72 29.11
CA THR A 34 5.89 107.08 29.41
C THR A 34 4.79 107.04 30.46
N LYS A 35 5.06 107.53 31.68
CA LYS A 35 4.07 107.56 32.77
C LYS A 35 2.85 108.43 32.37
N LYS A 36 1.65 107.87 32.51
CA LYS A 36 0.36 108.54 32.20
C LYS A 36 -0.39 108.95 33.47
N ALA A 37 -0.41 108.08 34.48
CA ALA A 37 -0.96 108.32 35.81
C ALA A 37 -0.15 107.54 36.86
N ASP A 38 -0.53 107.61 38.14
CA ASP A 38 0.08 106.72 39.14
C ASP A 38 -0.23 105.25 38.82
N ASN A 39 0.82 104.43 38.87
CA ASN A 39 0.84 103.03 38.45
C ASN A 39 0.34 102.75 37.03
N GLN A 40 0.36 103.74 36.12
CA GLN A 40 0.01 103.58 34.69
C GLN A 40 1.08 104.17 33.76
N TYR A 41 1.50 103.37 32.78
CA TYR A 41 2.56 103.70 31.82
C TYR A 41 2.14 103.29 30.41
N GLU A 42 2.36 104.16 29.44
CA GLU A 42 2.31 103.80 28.02
C GLU A 42 3.66 103.21 27.62
N LEU A 43 3.65 101.96 27.16
CA LEU A 43 4.83 101.25 26.69
C LEU A 43 4.83 101.19 25.16
N ASP A 44 5.90 101.74 24.57
CA ASP A 44 6.20 101.57 23.15
C ASP A 44 6.98 100.26 22.96
N LEU A 45 6.28 99.21 22.51
CA LEU A 45 6.90 97.92 22.16
C LEU A 45 7.48 97.94 20.73
N ASN A 46 7.83 99.12 20.21
CA ASN A 46 8.33 99.36 18.86
C ASN A 46 7.33 98.85 17.81
N LYS A 47 7.78 97.99 16.88
CA LYS A 47 6.94 97.44 15.79
C LYS A 47 5.72 96.64 16.26
N TYR A 48 5.66 96.26 17.54
CA TYR A 48 4.57 95.49 18.11
C TYR A 48 3.41 96.36 18.62
N GLY A 49 3.57 97.69 18.68
CA GLY A 49 2.52 98.64 19.06
C GLY A 49 2.74 99.35 20.40
N ASN A 50 1.83 100.27 20.71
CA ASN A 50 1.81 101.05 21.95
C ASN A 50 0.69 100.54 22.87
N PHE A 51 1.01 100.28 24.13
CA PHE A 51 0.11 99.65 25.09
C PHE A 51 0.03 100.42 26.41
N ILE A 52 -1.16 100.47 27.03
CA ILE A 52 -1.32 101.02 28.38
C ILE A 52 -1.14 99.90 29.39
N ALA A 53 -0.06 99.98 30.16
CA ALA A 53 0.30 99.01 31.19
C ALA A 53 0.04 99.57 32.60
N THR A 54 -0.40 98.71 33.51
CA THR A 54 -0.57 99.00 34.95
C THR A 54 0.52 98.31 35.77
N GLY A 55 1.02 98.93 36.85
CA GLY A 55 2.01 98.29 37.75
C GLY A 55 3.23 99.17 38.10
N THR A 56 4.42 98.57 38.19
CA THR A 56 5.69 99.21 38.56
C THR A 56 6.79 99.00 37.52
N LEU A 57 7.60 100.02 37.26
CA LEU A 57 8.79 99.90 36.40
C LEU A 57 10.07 99.52 37.18
N ASP A 58 10.11 99.78 38.48
CA ASP A 58 11.19 99.37 39.38
C ASP A 58 10.61 98.85 40.72
N PRO A 59 10.69 97.54 41.02
CA PRO A 59 11.08 96.48 40.08
C PRO A 59 10.08 96.40 38.92
N LEU A 60 10.57 96.00 37.75
CA LEU A 60 9.73 95.83 36.55
C LEU A 60 8.72 94.69 36.75
N ALA A 61 7.45 95.07 36.86
CA ALA A 61 6.28 94.22 36.90
C ALA A 61 5.05 95.04 36.46
N VAL A 62 4.63 94.90 35.20
CA VAL A 62 3.44 95.58 34.65
C VAL A 62 2.55 94.65 33.83
N LYS A 63 1.25 94.98 33.77
CA LYS A 63 0.15 94.21 33.19
C LYS A 63 -0.60 95.04 32.13
N ILE A 64 -0.91 94.44 30.99
CA ILE A 64 -1.67 95.06 29.90
C ILE A 64 -2.85 94.17 29.54
N GLU A 65 -4.07 94.57 29.89
CA GLU A 65 -5.29 93.97 29.34
C GLU A 65 -5.42 94.34 27.85
N THR A 66 -5.74 93.39 26.97
CA THR A 66 -5.79 93.60 25.52
C THR A 66 -6.79 92.68 24.81
N THR A 67 -7.10 92.97 23.54
CA THR A 67 -7.84 92.06 22.65
C THR A 67 -6.90 91.37 21.66
N ILE A 68 -7.41 90.31 21.01
CA ILE A 68 -6.69 89.53 20.01
C ILE A 68 -6.23 90.36 18.80
N GLU A 69 -7.01 91.34 18.37
CA GLU A 69 -6.68 92.19 17.21
C GLU A 69 -5.47 93.10 17.44
N ASN A 70 -5.18 93.45 18.69
CA ASN A 70 -3.99 94.23 19.03
C ASN A 70 -2.70 93.40 18.91
N LEU A 71 -2.80 92.07 18.90
CA LEU A 71 -1.67 91.15 18.78
C LEU A 71 -1.31 90.81 17.32
N ARG A 72 -1.91 91.47 16.32
CA ARG A 72 -1.68 91.20 14.88
C ARG A 72 -0.21 91.16 14.47
N GLU A 73 0.62 92.02 15.05
CA GLU A 73 2.07 92.10 14.75
C GLU A 73 2.94 91.22 15.66
N PHE A 74 2.35 90.52 16.65
CA PHE A 74 3.10 89.66 17.58
C PHE A 74 3.50 88.33 16.91
N PRO A 75 4.67 87.75 17.26
CA PRO A 75 5.05 86.44 16.76
C PRO A 75 4.06 85.40 17.28
N GLY A 76 3.38 84.68 16.38
CA GLY A 76 2.35 83.69 16.75
C GLY A 76 0.90 84.12 16.52
N TYR A 77 0.63 85.35 16.02
CA TYR A 77 -0.74 85.86 15.85
C TYR A 77 -1.73 84.88 15.19
N LYS A 78 -1.39 84.25 14.06
CA LYS A 78 -2.26 83.26 13.38
C LYS A 78 -2.67 82.09 14.29
N LEU A 79 -1.81 81.72 15.25
CA LEU A 79 -2.06 80.67 16.22
C LEU A 79 -2.96 81.21 17.35
N TYR A 80 -2.73 82.43 17.82
CA TYR A 80 -3.62 83.10 18.78
C TYR A 80 -5.05 83.29 18.22
N GLU A 81 -5.16 83.63 16.94
CA GLU A 81 -6.42 83.74 16.19
C GLU A 81 -7.11 82.36 16.02
N LYS A 82 -6.34 81.29 15.75
CA LYS A 82 -6.86 79.91 15.71
C LYS A 82 -7.24 79.33 17.08
N LEU A 83 -6.60 79.77 18.17
CA LEU A 83 -6.97 79.37 19.53
C LEU A 83 -8.17 80.15 20.08
N ASP A 84 -8.58 81.22 19.39
CA ASP A 84 -9.67 82.13 19.79
C ASP A 84 -9.48 82.64 21.23
N LEU A 85 -8.28 83.19 21.50
CA LEU A 85 -7.86 83.64 22.83
C LEU A 85 -8.80 84.73 23.39
N GLN A 86 -9.25 84.51 24.63
CA GLN A 86 -10.10 85.42 25.40
C GLN A 86 -9.35 85.90 26.66
N GLU A 87 -9.86 86.95 27.32
CA GLU A 87 -9.37 87.43 28.63
C GLU A 87 -7.84 87.71 28.65
N ILE A 88 -7.31 88.29 27.56
CA ILE A 88 -5.87 88.37 27.29
C ILE A 88 -5.18 89.47 28.13
N GLU A 89 -4.17 89.07 28.90
CA GLU A 89 -3.30 89.93 29.69
C GLU A 89 -1.83 89.74 29.28
N LEU A 90 -1.11 90.81 28.93
CA LEU A 90 0.33 90.78 28.73
C LEU A 90 1.03 91.12 30.05
N ASN A 91 1.78 90.16 30.61
CA ASN A 91 2.60 90.36 31.81
C ASN A 91 4.05 90.65 31.41
N ILE A 92 4.57 91.80 31.84
CA ILE A 92 5.95 92.23 31.56
C ILE A 92 6.72 92.34 32.86
N GLY A 93 7.76 91.52 33.02
CA GLY A 93 8.60 91.49 34.21
C GLY A 93 10.09 91.41 33.89
N GLN A 94 10.92 91.37 34.94
CA GLN A 94 12.38 91.17 34.79
C GLN A 94 12.76 89.91 33.98
N ASN A 95 11.88 88.90 33.94
CA ASN A 95 12.08 87.66 33.20
C ASN A 95 11.73 87.72 31.70
N GLY A 96 10.97 88.73 31.24
CA GLY A 96 10.54 88.89 29.85
C GLY A 96 9.08 89.33 29.72
N LEU A 97 8.46 88.94 28.60
CA LEU A 97 7.05 89.15 28.25
C LEU A 97 6.34 87.80 28.22
N THR A 98 5.24 87.65 28.97
CA THR A 98 4.26 86.57 28.79
C THR A 98 2.91 87.11 28.34
N ILE A 99 2.11 86.25 27.74
CA ILE A 99 0.67 86.46 27.49
C ILE A 99 -0.08 85.40 28.27
N ASP A 100 -1.03 85.81 29.08
CA ASP A 100 -1.89 84.96 29.87
C ASP A 100 -3.33 85.16 29.36
N ALA A 101 -4.05 84.08 29.03
CA ALA A 101 -5.34 84.11 28.34
C ALA A 101 -6.19 82.86 28.62
N SER A 102 -7.46 82.86 28.19
CA SER A 102 -8.34 81.67 28.20
C SER A 102 -8.75 81.23 26.77
N LEU A 103 -9.15 79.96 26.61
CA LEU A 103 -9.49 79.34 25.31
C LEU A 103 -11.01 79.15 25.12
N ASP A 104 -11.54 79.36 23.91
CA ASP A 104 -12.88 78.88 23.55
C ASP A 104 -12.87 77.36 23.30
N THR A 105 -13.12 76.60 24.36
CA THR A 105 -13.17 75.13 24.32
C THR A 105 -14.41 74.57 23.64
N LYS A 106 -15.39 75.39 23.24
CA LYS A 106 -16.64 74.97 22.58
C LYS A 106 -16.56 75.02 21.06
N LYS A 107 -15.66 75.86 20.51
CA LYS A 107 -15.34 75.88 19.08
C LYS A 107 -14.25 74.85 18.74
N ASN A 108 -12.99 75.26 18.75
CA ASN A 108 -11.90 74.57 18.04
C ASN A 108 -11.37 73.34 18.80
N PHE A 109 -11.78 73.17 20.06
CA PHE A 109 -11.58 71.97 20.88
C PHE A 109 -12.88 71.19 21.14
N GLY A 110 -14.02 71.66 20.63
CA GLY A 110 -15.34 71.15 21.01
C GLY A 110 -15.53 69.67 20.74
N ASP A 111 -14.99 69.14 19.65
CA ASP A 111 -15.08 67.71 19.31
C ASP A 111 -14.01 66.85 20.02
N LEU A 112 -12.81 67.40 20.26
CA LEU A 112 -11.80 66.77 21.12
C LEU A 112 -12.33 66.58 22.55
N CYS A 113 -12.92 67.62 23.15
CA CYS A 113 -13.52 67.55 24.48
C CYS A 113 -14.70 66.57 24.55
N LYS A 114 -15.52 66.42 23.49
CA LYS A 114 -16.57 65.39 23.42
C LYS A 114 -15.97 63.98 23.39
N MET A 115 -14.93 63.75 22.59
CA MET A 115 -14.26 62.46 22.45
C MET A 115 -13.57 62.04 23.77
N LEU A 116 -12.91 62.98 24.44
CA LEU A 116 -12.32 62.82 25.78
C LEU A 116 -13.36 62.88 26.92
N LYS A 117 -14.65 63.13 26.61
CA LYS A 117 -15.78 63.25 27.53
C LYS A 117 -15.68 64.38 28.58
N ILE A 118 -14.78 65.35 28.41
CA ILE A 118 -14.52 66.46 29.35
C ILE A 118 -15.64 67.52 29.23
N PRO A 119 -16.45 67.78 30.27
CA PRO A 119 -17.62 68.65 30.17
C PRO A 119 -17.28 70.14 30.38
N ASN A 120 -17.17 70.90 29.28
CA ASN A 120 -16.93 72.37 29.27
C ASN A 120 -15.70 72.83 30.09
N PRO A 121 -14.48 72.34 29.82
CA PRO A 121 -13.29 72.83 30.50
C PRO A 121 -13.08 74.33 30.20
N GLN A 122 -12.69 75.12 31.20
CA GLN A 122 -12.08 76.43 30.97
C GLN A 122 -10.57 76.23 31.01
N MET A 123 -9.92 76.31 29.85
CA MET A 123 -8.46 76.17 29.75
C MET A 123 -7.82 77.56 29.73
N GLY A 124 -7.06 77.87 30.78
CA GLY A 124 -6.13 78.99 30.80
C GLY A 124 -4.81 78.60 30.14
N VAL A 125 -4.15 79.56 29.50
CA VAL A 125 -2.86 79.39 28.82
C VAL A 125 -1.91 80.50 29.21
N SER A 126 -0.64 80.14 29.49
CA SER A 126 0.46 81.10 29.64
C SER A 126 1.45 80.89 28.50
N ILE A 127 1.90 81.99 27.89
CA ILE A 127 2.62 82.02 26.63
C ILE A 127 3.87 82.86 26.81
N ALA A 128 5.06 82.26 26.72
CA ALA A 128 6.32 83.01 26.74
C ALA A 128 6.64 83.57 25.34
N VAL A 129 6.80 84.89 25.22
CA VAL A 129 7.07 85.56 23.94
C VAL A 129 8.51 86.04 23.84
N SER A 130 9.12 85.81 22.68
CA SER A 130 10.43 86.35 22.33
C SER A 130 10.44 86.88 20.89
N LYS A 131 11.55 87.51 20.46
CA LYS A 131 11.67 88.02 19.08
C LYS A 131 11.58 86.95 17.98
N THR A 132 11.79 85.67 18.31
CA THR A 132 11.87 84.59 17.30
C THR A 132 11.19 83.27 17.69
N LYS A 133 10.81 83.05 18.96
CA LYS A 133 10.19 81.80 19.42
C LYS A 133 8.99 82.02 20.36
N PHE A 134 8.06 81.08 20.30
CA PHE A 134 6.87 80.90 21.16
C PHE A 134 6.95 79.56 21.91
N LYS A 135 6.47 79.52 23.17
CA LYS A 135 6.15 78.28 23.88
C LYS A 135 4.84 78.40 24.66
N LEU A 136 4.06 77.31 24.63
CA LEU A 136 2.91 76.97 25.45
C LEU A 136 3.28 75.80 26.37
N GLU A 137 2.91 75.87 27.65
CA GLU A 137 2.98 74.76 28.62
C GLU A 137 1.72 74.75 29.50
N GLY A 138 1.24 73.57 29.87
CA GLY A 138 0.15 73.37 30.83
C GLY A 138 -0.02 71.90 31.19
N GLU A 139 -0.77 71.59 32.24
CA GLU A 139 -1.04 70.22 32.68
C GLU A 139 -2.49 70.12 33.20
N LEU A 140 -3.18 69.04 32.84
CA LEU A 140 -4.47 68.65 33.41
C LEU A 140 -4.31 67.29 34.09
N ASP A 141 -4.75 67.21 35.35
CA ASP A 141 -4.70 66.02 36.19
C ASP A 141 -6.08 65.33 36.18
N PHE A 142 -6.07 64.00 36.02
CA PHE A 142 -7.24 63.13 35.99
C PHE A 142 -7.08 61.87 36.87
N GLU A 143 -6.15 61.84 37.84
CA GLU A 143 -5.88 60.65 38.67
C GLU A 143 -7.14 60.10 39.38
N ASP A 144 -8.05 60.99 39.81
CA ASP A 144 -9.31 60.63 40.50
C ASP A 144 -10.44 60.13 39.56
N ASP A 145 -10.44 60.48 38.26
CA ASP A 145 -11.44 60.04 37.26
C ASP A 145 -10.82 59.87 35.84
N PRO A 146 -10.05 58.79 35.61
CA PRO A 146 -9.23 58.65 34.40
C PRO A 146 -10.02 58.54 33.09
N ILE A 147 -9.53 59.24 32.06
CA ILE A 147 -10.22 59.32 30.76
C ILE A 147 -10.01 58.02 29.95
N ILE A 148 -11.10 57.29 29.71
CA ILE A 148 -11.10 56.06 28.90
C ILE A 148 -11.46 56.37 27.44
N ILE A 149 -10.48 56.19 26.54
CA ILE A 149 -10.62 56.25 25.08
C ILE A 149 -10.71 54.81 24.53
N ASN A 150 -11.88 54.43 24.02
CA ASN A 150 -12.06 53.13 23.35
C ASN A 150 -11.67 53.25 21.87
N VAL A 151 -10.44 52.84 21.52
CA VAL A 151 -9.88 52.89 20.16
C VAL A 151 -10.64 51.95 19.21
N VAL A 152 -11.01 50.78 19.72
CA VAL A 152 -11.91 49.83 19.04
C VAL A 152 -12.97 49.42 20.06
N PRO A 153 -14.27 49.71 19.85
CA PRO A 153 -15.32 49.44 20.84
C PRO A 153 -15.29 48.00 21.36
N ASP A 154 -15.33 47.85 22.68
CA ASP A 154 -15.25 46.57 23.41
C ASP A 154 -14.02 45.70 23.10
N PHE A 155 -12.98 46.25 22.46
CA PHE A 155 -11.80 45.50 22.05
C PHE A 155 -10.49 46.17 22.48
N SER A 156 -10.24 47.43 22.15
CA SER A 156 -8.96 48.11 22.45
C SER A 156 -9.19 49.47 23.10
N ARG A 157 -8.44 49.81 24.16
CA ARG A 157 -8.59 51.07 24.90
C ARG A 157 -7.28 51.65 25.42
N PHE A 158 -7.24 52.98 25.53
CA PHE A 158 -6.31 53.70 26.38
C PHE A 158 -7.05 54.29 27.58
N THR A 159 -6.37 54.33 28.73
CA THR A 159 -6.78 55.04 29.95
C THR A 159 -5.73 56.11 30.24
N LEU A 160 -6.13 57.37 30.31
CA LEU A 160 -5.27 58.53 30.51
C LEU A 160 -5.47 59.07 31.92
N GLU A 161 -4.38 59.26 32.65
CA GLU A 161 -4.38 59.66 34.07
C GLU A 161 -3.93 61.11 34.28
N ASN A 162 -3.12 61.66 33.36
CA ASN A 162 -2.87 63.09 33.24
C ASN A 162 -2.83 63.51 31.76
N LEU A 163 -2.65 64.80 31.49
CA LEU A 163 -2.54 65.37 30.14
C LEU A 163 -1.71 66.66 30.17
N GLY A 164 -0.39 66.52 30.00
CA GLY A 164 0.51 67.65 29.75
C GLY A 164 0.28 68.21 28.34
N VAL A 165 0.21 69.54 28.19
CA VAL A 165 -0.03 70.24 26.91
C VAL A 165 1.20 71.07 26.54
N GLU A 166 1.88 70.72 25.45
CA GLU A 166 3.01 71.49 24.93
C GLU A 166 2.78 71.90 23.47
N ALA A 167 3.15 73.15 23.14
CA ALA A 167 3.26 73.62 21.76
C ALA A 167 4.39 74.65 21.62
N THR A 168 5.17 74.57 20.54
CA THR A 168 6.26 75.50 20.25
C THR A 168 6.27 75.91 18.77
N ALA A 169 6.75 77.12 18.47
CA ALA A 169 6.82 77.63 17.10
C ALA A 169 7.94 78.67 16.94
N GLU A 170 8.55 78.74 15.74
CA GLU A 170 9.54 79.75 15.37
C GLU A 170 9.01 80.76 14.34
N ALA A 171 9.47 82.01 14.45
CA ALA A 171 8.96 83.14 13.67
C ALA A 171 9.57 83.19 12.26
N GLY A 172 8.99 82.44 11.32
CA GLY A 172 9.33 82.54 9.90
C GLY A 172 8.46 81.71 8.97
N GLU A 173 7.97 80.55 9.43
CA GLU A 173 7.25 79.61 8.57
C GLU A 173 5.74 79.86 8.59
N GLY A 174 5.20 80.35 7.46
CA GLY A 174 3.79 80.77 7.36
C GLY A 174 2.75 79.65 7.46
N ASN A 175 3.20 78.39 7.52
CA ASN A 175 2.46 77.13 7.48
C ASN A 175 2.87 76.14 8.60
N ALA A 176 3.45 76.59 9.72
CA ALA A 176 3.74 75.69 10.84
C ALA A 176 2.46 74.93 11.26
N GLU A 177 2.50 73.60 11.20
CA GLU A 177 1.35 72.78 11.57
C GLU A 177 1.09 72.90 13.07
N LEU A 178 -0.15 73.24 13.42
CA LEU A 178 -0.51 73.52 14.79
C LEU A 178 -0.97 72.24 15.49
N SER A 179 -0.01 71.38 15.82
CA SER A 179 -0.20 70.26 16.73
C SER A 179 -0.13 70.73 18.19
N LEU A 180 -1.05 70.24 19.02
CA LEU A 180 -0.80 70.13 20.46
C LEU A 180 -0.18 68.76 20.72
N GLY A 181 1.01 68.74 21.33
CA GLY A 181 1.67 67.52 21.77
C GLY A 181 1.33 67.23 23.24
N PHE A 182 1.06 65.97 23.55
CA PHE A 182 0.77 65.51 24.91
C PHE A 182 1.51 64.20 25.20
N ALA A 183 2.57 64.24 26.01
CA ALA A 183 3.29 63.05 26.46
C ALA A 183 2.74 62.61 27.84
N VAL A 184 2.16 61.41 27.91
CA VAL A 184 1.27 61.00 29.01
C VAL A 184 1.62 59.59 29.53
N GLN A 185 1.54 59.39 30.84
CA GLN A 185 1.50 58.03 31.42
C GLN A 185 0.11 57.45 31.22
N THR A 186 0.03 56.34 30.47
CA THR A 186 -1.22 55.74 30.03
C THR A 186 -1.26 54.24 30.30
N ARG A 187 -2.42 53.74 30.72
CA ARG A 187 -2.70 52.30 30.78
C ARG A 187 -3.40 51.86 29.50
N TRP A 188 -2.69 51.11 28.67
CA TRP A 188 -3.16 50.60 27.38
C TRP A 188 -3.58 49.14 27.49
N LYS A 189 -4.75 48.79 26.98
CA LYS A 189 -5.22 47.40 26.85
C LYS A 189 -5.34 47.07 25.36
N PRO A 190 -4.38 46.31 24.80
CA PRO A 190 -4.31 46.03 23.37
C PRO A 190 -5.57 45.36 22.80
N THR A 191 -6.04 44.28 23.43
CA THR A 191 -7.29 43.59 23.08
C THR A 191 -8.16 43.28 24.31
N GLN A 192 -9.40 42.84 24.09
CA GLN A 192 -10.36 42.51 25.15
C GLN A 192 -9.84 41.45 26.13
N TRP A 193 -8.94 40.57 25.68
CA TRP A 193 -8.39 39.46 26.44
C TRP A 193 -7.16 39.86 27.30
N ASP A 194 -6.55 41.00 27.03
CA ASP A 194 -5.29 41.42 27.68
C ASP A 194 -5.51 42.16 29.01
N PRO A 195 -4.52 42.21 29.91
CA PRO A 195 -4.53 43.19 31.01
C PRO A 195 -4.43 44.64 30.48
N ASP A 196 -4.68 45.62 31.36
CA ASP A 196 -4.22 46.98 31.12
C ASP A 196 -2.71 47.07 31.45
N ILE A 197 -1.91 47.59 30.53
CA ILE A 197 -0.44 47.57 30.53
C ILE A 197 0.11 49.00 30.60
N GLN A 198 1.19 49.24 31.34
CA GLN A 198 1.78 50.58 31.42
C GLN A 198 2.51 50.96 30.11
N SER A 199 2.25 52.18 29.65
CA SER A 199 2.79 52.76 28.41
C SER A 199 2.90 54.28 28.49
N VAL A 200 3.94 54.84 27.87
CA VAL A 200 3.99 56.29 27.58
C VAL A 200 3.32 56.51 26.24
N THR A 201 2.31 57.37 26.16
CA THR A 201 1.67 57.71 24.88
C THR A 201 1.87 59.18 24.58
N GLU A 202 2.41 59.46 23.39
CA GLU A 202 2.52 60.79 22.80
C GLU A 202 1.31 61.01 21.88
N PHE A 203 0.34 61.81 22.31
CA PHE A 203 -0.76 62.26 21.47
C PHE A 203 -0.36 63.53 20.71
N SER A 204 -0.89 63.69 19.49
CA SER A 204 -0.74 64.88 18.66
C SER A 204 -2.09 65.24 18.03
N TYR A 205 -2.65 66.41 18.37
CA TYR A 205 -3.92 66.87 17.79
C TYR A 205 -3.69 68.05 16.83
N ASN A 206 -3.95 67.84 15.54
CA ASN A 206 -3.75 68.84 14.49
C ASN A 206 -4.97 69.77 14.36
N LEU A 207 -4.83 71.02 14.83
CA LEU A 207 -5.82 72.11 14.79
C LEU A 207 -6.11 72.65 13.37
N THR A 208 -5.79 71.90 12.32
CA THR A 208 -6.10 72.23 10.92
C THR A 208 -6.80 71.09 10.19
N THR A 209 -6.44 69.83 10.47
CA THR A 209 -7.13 68.65 9.90
C THR A 209 -8.21 68.06 10.81
N ASN A 210 -8.27 68.47 12.09
CA ASN A 210 -9.13 67.87 13.13
C ASN A 210 -8.83 66.38 13.32
N GLU A 211 -7.55 66.05 13.36
CA GLU A 211 -7.02 64.69 13.39
C GLU A 211 -6.18 64.49 14.66
N LEU A 212 -6.42 63.38 15.35
CA LEU A 212 -5.62 62.92 16.49
C LEU A 212 -4.73 61.78 16.01
N SER A 213 -3.42 62.02 15.95
CA SER A 213 -2.42 60.95 15.93
C SER A 213 -2.04 60.58 17.36
N ALA A 214 -1.64 59.33 17.61
CA ALA A 214 -1.00 58.94 18.87
C ALA A 214 0.07 57.86 18.66
N ALA A 215 1.20 57.99 19.34
CA ALA A 215 2.28 57.02 19.40
C ALA A 215 2.44 56.51 20.83
N ALA A 216 1.95 55.29 21.09
CA ALA A 216 2.10 54.61 22.37
C ALA A 216 3.38 53.75 22.38
N SER A 217 4.14 53.81 23.47
CA SER A 217 5.31 52.97 23.74
C SER A 217 5.16 52.27 25.09
N MET A 218 4.98 50.96 25.05
CA MET A 218 4.83 50.11 26.23
C MET A 218 6.11 50.08 27.07
N THR A 219 6.01 50.41 28.35
CA THR A 219 7.13 50.42 29.31
C THR A 219 7.24 49.11 30.08
N ASP A 220 6.16 48.32 30.11
CA ASP A 220 6.06 47.04 30.83
C ASP A 220 6.33 45.82 29.92
N THR A 221 6.08 44.61 30.40
CA THR A 221 6.14 43.36 29.59
C THR A 221 4.76 42.73 29.39
N TRP A 222 4.36 42.51 28.14
CA TRP A 222 3.10 41.90 27.77
C TRP A 222 3.25 40.37 27.72
N SER A 223 2.86 39.69 28.80
CA SER A 223 2.95 38.23 28.96
C SER A 223 1.69 37.52 28.45
N ASN A 224 1.87 36.38 27.77
CA ASN A 224 0.85 35.52 27.13
C ASN A 224 -0.28 36.32 26.43
N PRO A 225 0.06 37.16 25.43
CA PRO A 225 -0.85 38.13 24.83
C PRO A 225 -2.03 37.51 24.07
N MET A 226 -3.13 38.26 23.92
CA MET A 226 -4.25 37.95 23.02
C MET A 226 -4.89 36.57 23.24
N LEU A 227 -5.18 36.20 24.50
CA LEU A 227 -5.76 34.90 24.90
C LEU A 227 -4.81 33.69 24.77
N LEU A 228 -3.51 33.88 24.52
CA LEU A 228 -2.52 32.79 24.59
C LEU A 228 -2.44 32.11 25.97
N SER A 229 -2.93 32.76 27.03
CA SER A 229 -3.06 32.18 28.38
C SER A 229 -3.93 30.91 28.46
N GLU A 230 -4.87 30.71 27.52
CA GLU A 230 -5.71 29.50 27.48
C GLU A 230 -5.00 28.30 26.83
N LEU A 231 -3.98 28.56 25.99
CA LEU A 231 -3.18 27.51 25.32
C LEU A 231 -1.83 27.26 25.99
N LEU A 232 -1.26 28.27 26.65
CA LEU A 232 0.13 28.29 27.12
C LEU A 232 0.23 28.55 28.62
N LYS A 233 1.16 27.84 29.28
CA LYS A 233 1.54 28.14 30.67
C LYS A 233 2.06 29.59 30.81
N PRO A 234 1.93 30.23 31.98
CA PRO A 234 2.34 31.62 32.19
C PRO A 234 3.78 31.92 31.72
N ASN A 235 3.99 33.12 31.16
CA ASN A 235 5.27 33.62 30.65
C ASN A 235 5.90 32.76 29.54
N SER A 236 5.08 32.02 28.80
CA SER A 236 5.51 31.29 27.60
C SER A 236 5.77 32.22 26.41
N VAL A 237 5.06 33.35 26.34
CA VAL A 237 5.25 34.40 25.33
C VAL A 237 5.33 35.74 26.05
N GLU A 238 6.36 36.53 25.74
CA GLU A 238 6.61 37.84 26.35
C GLU A 238 6.97 38.83 25.25
N PHE A 239 6.15 39.87 25.07
CA PHE A 239 6.47 41.01 24.19
C PHE A 239 6.96 42.20 25.02
N SER A 240 7.97 42.90 24.52
CA SER A 240 8.62 44.04 25.16
C SER A 240 9.02 45.07 24.09
N ASN A 241 9.15 46.35 24.49
CA ASN A 241 9.33 47.47 23.56
C ASN A 241 8.26 47.47 22.46
N VAL A 242 6.99 47.26 22.83
CA VAL A 242 5.87 47.29 21.90
C VAL A 242 5.44 48.73 21.71
N ALA A 243 5.52 49.20 20.46
CA ALA A 243 4.95 50.47 20.05
C ALA A 243 3.63 50.25 19.30
N ALA A 244 2.71 51.20 19.43
CA ALA A 244 1.52 51.28 18.60
C ALA A 244 1.32 52.71 18.10
N ALA A 245 0.89 52.85 16.85
CA ALA A 245 0.59 54.13 16.22
C ALA A 245 -0.87 54.12 15.76
N LEU A 246 -1.59 55.21 15.99
CA LEU A 246 -2.95 55.43 15.48
C LEU A 246 -3.09 56.82 14.87
N ASP A 247 -3.96 56.94 13.87
CA ASP A 247 -4.37 58.18 13.24
C ASP A 247 -5.90 58.20 13.16
N TRP A 248 -6.54 59.16 13.81
CA TRP A 248 -7.99 59.20 14.03
C TRP A 248 -8.58 60.60 13.72
N PRO A 249 -9.29 60.75 12.60
CA PRO A 249 -10.10 61.93 12.31
C PRO A 249 -11.20 62.09 13.37
N VAL A 250 -11.17 63.18 14.14
CA VAL A 250 -12.02 63.34 15.32
C VAL A 250 -13.48 63.48 14.90
N GLY A 251 -14.30 62.51 15.33
CA GLY A 251 -15.70 62.35 14.90
C GLY A 251 -15.96 61.13 14.01
N ALA A 252 -14.91 60.46 13.50
CA ALA A 252 -15.03 59.14 12.88
C ALA A 252 -15.30 58.04 13.93
N PRO A 253 -16.05 56.97 13.60
CA PRO A 253 -16.39 55.92 14.56
C PRO A 253 -15.22 54.98 14.95
N ALA A 254 -14.10 55.06 14.25
CA ALA A 254 -12.85 54.36 14.51
C ALA A 254 -11.67 55.13 13.84
N PRO A 255 -10.40 54.86 14.22
CA PRO A 255 -9.23 55.39 13.53
C PRO A 255 -9.17 55.00 12.05
N SER A 256 -8.55 55.84 11.21
CA SER A 256 -8.20 55.51 9.82
C SER A 256 -6.89 54.74 9.70
N GLY A 257 -6.00 54.87 10.68
CA GLY A 257 -4.82 54.01 10.87
C GLY A 257 -4.74 53.53 12.31
N PHE A 258 -4.41 52.25 12.53
CA PHE A 258 -4.02 51.72 13.83
C PHE A 258 -3.14 50.47 13.62
N GLY A 259 -1.88 50.53 14.07
CA GLY A 259 -0.87 49.51 13.82
C GLY A 259 0.10 49.30 14.97
N PHE A 260 0.80 48.17 14.94
CA PHE A 260 1.66 47.67 16.03
C PHE A 260 3.07 47.42 15.52
N THR A 261 4.08 47.63 16.37
CA THR A 261 5.48 47.22 16.13
C THR A 261 6.04 46.62 17.41
N VAL A 262 6.50 45.37 17.36
CA VAL A 262 7.07 44.67 18.51
C VAL A 262 8.59 44.72 18.46
N GLY A 263 9.21 45.58 19.28
CA GLY A 263 10.67 45.73 19.31
C GLY A 263 11.41 44.47 19.78
N LYS A 264 10.79 43.66 20.64
CA LYS A 264 11.29 42.33 21.03
C LYS A 264 10.16 41.38 21.42
N ALA A 265 10.05 40.27 20.68
CA ALA A 265 9.17 39.15 21.02
C ALA A 265 9.99 37.93 21.46
N LYS A 266 9.62 37.35 22.59
CA LYS A 266 10.20 36.12 23.15
C LYS A 266 9.11 35.04 23.21
N PHE A 267 9.33 33.90 22.55
CA PHE A 267 8.49 32.72 22.61
C PHE A 267 9.33 31.56 23.19
N PHE A 268 8.93 31.00 24.32
CA PHE A 268 9.51 29.80 24.96
C PHE A 268 11.05 29.89 25.18
N ASP A 269 11.48 31.04 25.70
CA ASP A 269 12.88 31.45 25.91
C ASP A 269 13.72 31.68 24.65
N LEU A 270 13.08 31.82 23.49
CA LEU A 270 13.73 32.16 22.22
C LEU A 270 13.19 33.47 21.65
N GLU A 271 14.06 34.31 21.11
CA GLU A 271 13.69 35.58 20.48
C GLU A 271 13.26 35.36 19.01
N PHE A 272 12.16 35.99 18.59
CA PHE A 272 11.63 35.96 17.23
C PHE A 272 11.45 37.40 16.71
N GLY A 273 11.58 37.60 15.40
CA GLY A 273 11.06 38.82 14.77
C GLY A 273 9.56 38.67 14.62
N ALA A 274 8.76 39.58 15.20
CA ALA A 274 7.30 39.42 15.25
C ALA A 274 6.57 40.63 14.65
N PHE A 275 5.52 40.32 13.88
CA PHE A 275 4.63 41.25 13.23
C PHE A 275 3.20 40.98 13.72
N LEU A 276 2.49 42.03 14.11
CA LEU A 276 1.10 41.97 14.54
C LEU A 276 0.23 42.64 13.49
N ALA A 277 -0.70 41.88 12.93
CA ALA A 277 -1.75 42.40 12.06
C ALA A 277 -3.07 42.47 12.81
N MET A 278 -3.85 43.52 12.58
CA MET A 278 -5.17 43.69 13.20
C MET A 278 -6.16 44.24 12.18
N THR A 279 -7.44 43.88 12.33
CA THR A 279 -8.52 44.38 11.49
C THR A 279 -9.57 45.02 12.42
N PRO A 280 -9.50 46.34 12.66
CA PRO A 280 -10.34 47.03 13.67
C PRO A 280 -11.84 46.78 13.51
N THR A 281 -12.33 46.79 12.26
CA THR A 281 -13.75 46.61 11.91
C THR A 281 -14.28 45.23 12.31
N ASP A 282 -13.49 44.19 12.07
CA ASP A 282 -13.86 42.79 12.34
C ASP A 282 -13.51 42.34 13.77
N LYS A 283 -12.83 43.19 14.54
CA LYS A 283 -12.25 42.87 15.87
C LYS A 283 -11.32 41.63 15.85
N LYS A 284 -10.60 41.41 14.75
CA LYS A 284 -9.62 40.32 14.59
C LYS A 284 -8.19 40.81 14.81
N ILE A 285 -7.34 39.91 15.29
CA ILE A 285 -5.89 40.13 15.44
C ILE A 285 -5.12 38.84 15.11
N ALA A 286 -3.90 38.97 14.62
CA ALA A 286 -3.01 37.85 14.33
C ALA A 286 -1.53 38.21 14.58
N ILE A 287 -0.74 37.22 14.97
CA ILE A 287 0.73 37.29 15.03
C ILE A 287 1.30 36.44 13.90
N GLN A 288 2.30 36.98 13.19
CA GLN A 288 3.32 36.18 12.51
C GLN A 288 4.68 36.44 13.17
N ALA A 289 5.36 35.38 13.63
CA ALA A 289 6.66 35.49 14.28
C ALA A 289 7.65 34.49 13.69
N GLU A 290 8.84 34.98 13.31
CA GLU A 290 9.81 34.26 12.51
C GLU A 290 11.18 34.12 13.17
N ARG A 291 11.83 32.97 12.97
CA ARG A 291 13.19 32.70 13.42
C ARG A 291 13.90 31.72 12.49
N ASN A 292 15.14 32.05 12.11
CA ASN A 292 15.96 31.24 11.20
C ASN A 292 16.12 29.76 11.62
N GLN A 293 16.25 29.49 12.93
CA GLN A 293 16.47 28.13 13.45
C GLN A 293 16.12 27.97 14.94
N ILE A 294 15.59 26.79 15.30
CA ILE A 294 15.51 26.26 16.68
C ILE A 294 16.05 24.82 16.75
N THR A 295 16.41 24.32 17.93
CA THR A 295 16.77 22.89 18.09
C THR A 295 15.54 22.02 18.31
N MET A 296 15.64 20.71 18.05
CA MET A 296 14.58 19.76 18.40
C MET A 296 14.35 19.64 19.92
N ASN A 297 15.39 19.94 20.72
CA ASN A 297 15.29 20.06 22.18
C ASN A 297 14.51 21.32 22.62
N ASP A 298 14.64 22.44 21.88
CA ASP A 298 13.78 23.60 22.08
C ASP A 298 12.34 23.27 21.72
N PHE A 299 12.08 22.62 20.58
CA PHE A 299 10.73 22.20 20.19
C PHE A 299 10.11 21.24 21.22
N SER A 300 10.88 20.27 21.73
CA SER A 300 10.46 19.41 22.84
C SER A 300 10.15 20.21 24.12
N ARG A 301 10.91 21.28 24.40
CA ARG A 301 10.65 22.21 25.52
C ARG A 301 9.40 23.05 25.29
N ILE A 302 9.13 23.51 24.06
CA ILE A 302 7.89 24.23 23.67
C ILE A 302 6.67 23.37 24.00
N LEU A 303 6.64 22.11 23.55
CA LEU A 303 5.52 21.20 23.78
C LEU A 303 5.33 20.87 25.28
N ARG A 304 6.40 20.53 26.01
CA ARG A 304 6.31 20.15 27.45
C ARG A 304 6.10 21.33 28.40
N ASN A 305 6.82 22.42 28.21
CA ASN A 305 6.87 23.54 29.16
C ASN A 305 5.94 24.68 28.75
N GLY A 306 5.72 24.89 27.44
CA GLY A 306 4.74 25.84 26.93
C GLY A 306 3.32 25.30 27.00
N PHE A 307 3.02 24.29 26.19
CA PHE A 307 1.68 23.68 26.09
C PHE A 307 1.34 22.66 27.18
N GLY A 308 2.34 22.18 27.93
CA GLY A 308 2.11 21.25 29.04
C GLY A 308 1.98 19.76 28.66
N LEU A 309 2.24 19.41 27.41
CA LEU A 309 2.00 18.08 26.86
C LEU A 309 2.89 16.99 27.47
N LYS A 310 2.31 15.79 27.68
CA LYS A 310 3.03 14.55 28.03
C LYS A 310 3.70 13.97 26.78
N VAL A 311 4.70 14.68 26.28
CA VAL A 311 5.45 14.29 25.07
C VAL A 311 6.20 12.96 25.29
N PRO A 312 6.08 11.95 24.41
CA PRO A 312 6.89 10.73 24.50
C PRO A 312 8.32 10.96 23.98
N ASP A 313 9.24 10.02 24.21
CA ASP A 313 10.62 10.11 23.73
C ASP A 313 10.74 9.74 22.23
N LEU A 314 10.23 10.62 21.37
CA LEU A 314 10.15 10.40 19.92
C LEU A 314 11.19 11.18 19.10
N PHE A 315 11.74 12.25 19.68
CA PHE A 315 12.53 13.25 18.97
C PHE A 315 14.03 12.92 18.95
N PRO A 316 14.76 13.23 17.85
CA PRO A 316 16.22 13.10 17.78
C PRO A 316 16.97 14.33 18.31
N ASP A 317 17.92 14.13 19.23
CA ASP A 317 18.67 15.18 19.95
C ASP A 317 19.47 16.14 19.04
N ASN A 318 19.93 15.65 17.89
CA ASN A 318 20.90 16.33 17.03
C ASN A 318 20.29 17.03 15.80
N VAL A 319 18.96 17.23 15.80
CA VAL A 319 18.22 17.85 14.69
C VAL A 319 17.87 19.30 14.99
N TYR A 320 17.89 20.13 13.94
CA TYR A 320 17.47 21.53 13.96
C TYR A 320 16.31 21.75 13.00
N ILE A 321 15.37 22.61 13.40
CA ILE A 321 14.25 23.07 12.57
C ILE A 321 14.62 24.46 12.05
N LYS A 322 14.64 24.64 10.73
CA LYS A 322 14.88 25.90 10.03
C LYS A 322 13.57 26.52 9.53
N ASP A 323 13.67 27.79 9.12
CA ASP A 323 12.56 28.56 8.53
C ASP A 323 11.33 28.52 9.44
N VAL A 324 11.54 28.80 10.74
CA VAL A 324 10.52 28.59 11.78
C VAL A 324 9.56 29.76 11.79
N VAL A 325 8.30 29.48 11.47
CA VAL A 325 7.20 30.45 11.48
C VAL A 325 6.18 30.02 12.52
N ILE A 326 5.89 30.91 13.45
CA ILE A 326 4.74 30.85 14.35
C ILE A 326 3.64 31.74 13.75
N LEU A 327 2.44 31.20 13.61
CA LEU A 327 1.23 31.96 13.30
C LEU A 327 0.23 31.77 14.45
N TYR A 328 -0.45 32.84 14.86
CA TYR A 328 -1.50 32.75 15.89
C TYR A 328 -2.64 33.70 15.59
N SER A 329 -3.88 33.26 15.80
CA SER A 329 -5.04 34.14 15.95
C SER A 329 -6.06 33.55 16.93
N PRO A 330 -6.61 34.33 17.87
CA PRO A 330 -7.65 33.87 18.79
C PRO A 330 -9.02 33.68 18.12
N THR A 331 -9.22 34.21 16.90
CA THR A 331 -10.50 34.17 16.16
C THR A 331 -10.38 33.69 14.71
N GLY A 332 -9.21 33.86 14.06
CA GLY A 332 -8.94 33.37 12.72
C GLY A 332 -9.63 34.10 11.56
N GLY A 333 -9.43 33.56 10.37
CA GLY A 333 -9.81 34.14 9.08
C GLY A 333 -8.74 35.10 8.52
N GLU A 334 -9.16 35.95 7.58
CA GLU A 334 -8.33 37.04 7.06
C GLU A 334 -8.13 38.13 8.11
N VAL A 335 -6.86 38.51 8.35
CA VAL A 335 -6.42 39.59 9.25
C VAL A 335 -5.28 40.37 8.60
N GLY A 336 -5.57 41.58 8.10
CA GLY A 336 -4.59 42.35 7.33
C GLY A 336 -4.23 41.63 6.03
N GLU A 337 -2.95 41.29 5.83
CA GLU A 337 -2.46 40.54 4.66
C GLU A 337 -2.43 39.02 4.86
N PHE A 338 -2.84 38.51 6.04
CA PHE A 338 -2.67 37.10 6.42
C PHE A 338 -4.01 36.35 6.53
N GLU A 339 -4.09 35.17 5.93
CA GLU A 339 -5.16 34.19 6.22
C GLU A 339 -4.64 33.20 7.27
N VAL A 340 -5.26 33.18 8.46
CA VAL A 340 -4.78 32.39 9.61
C VAL A 340 -5.95 31.61 10.23
N GLN A 341 -5.76 30.32 10.52
CA GLN A 341 -6.76 29.52 11.25
C GLN A 341 -6.80 29.93 12.72
N GLN A 342 -7.94 29.71 13.39
CA GLN A 342 -8.05 29.93 14.83
C GLN A 342 -7.11 28.98 15.60
N GLY A 343 -6.42 29.50 16.61
CA GLY A 343 -5.43 28.77 17.38
C GLY A 343 -3.99 29.12 17.01
N PHE A 344 -3.05 28.25 17.40
CA PHE A 344 -1.61 28.43 17.27
C PHE A 344 -1.02 27.40 16.30
N ILE A 345 -0.19 27.89 15.37
CA ILE A 345 0.50 27.09 14.36
C ILE A 345 2.01 27.31 14.52
N LEU A 346 2.79 26.22 14.54
CA LEU A 346 4.25 26.27 14.35
C LEU A 346 4.63 25.43 13.12
N LYS A 347 5.27 26.07 12.15
CA LYS A 347 5.74 25.44 10.91
C LYS A 347 7.25 25.61 10.77
N GLY A 348 7.90 24.63 10.15
CA GLY A 348 9.33 24.69 9.84
C GLY A 348 9.86 23.44 9.15
N LYS A 349 11.14 23.48 8.74
CA LYS A 349 11.82 22.40 8.00
C LYS A 349 12.93 21.79 8.86
N ALA A 350 12.77 20.55 9.29
CA ALA A 350 13.84 19.82 9.97
C ALA A 350 14.85 19.24 8.97
N ASN A 351 16.15 19.35 9.26
CA ASN A 351 17.19 18.61 8.55
C ASN A 351 17.56 17.34 9.32
N ILE A 352 17.43 16.19 8.66
CA ILE A 352 17.62 14.85 9.21
C ILE A 352 18.86 14.22 8.56
N LEU A 353 19.79 13.72 9.38
CA LEU A 353 20.96 12.94 8.96
C LEU A 353 21.82 13.61 7.85
N ASP A 354 21.96 14.94 7.92
CA ASP A 354 22.71 15.78 6.97
C ASP A 354 22.27 15.70 5.49
N ALA A 355 21.16 15.01 5.20
CA ALA A 355 20.80 14.62 3.83
C ALA A 355 19.31 14.78 3.49
N ALA A 356 18.38 14.71 4.45
CA ALA A 356 16.93 14.69 4.18
C ALA A 356 16.19 15.82 4.89
N THR A 357 15.24 16.47 4.20
CA THR A 357 14.37 17.46 4.82
C THR A 357 12.98 16.90 5.14
N ALA A 358 12.44 17.26 6.30
CA ALA A 358 11.05 16.99 6.67
C ALA A 358 10.31 18.27 7.04
N GLN A 359 9.05 18.37 6.65
CA GLN A 359 8.16 19.45 7.08
C GLN A 359 7.54 19.07 8.43
N ILE A 360 7.64 19.98 9.40
CA ILE A 360 6.95 19.92 10.69
C ILE A 360 5.80 20.91 10.62
N HIS A 361 4.58 20.41 10.71
CA HIS A 361 3.38 21.22 10.93
C HIS A 361 2.79 20.84 12.29
N TYR A 362 2.90 21.73 13.27
CA TYR A 362 2.23 21.63 14.57
C TYR A 362 1.08 22.63 14.63
N PHE A 363 -0.05 22.19 15.17
CA PHE A 363 -1.27 22.97 15.36
C PHE A 363 -1.86 22.72 16.75
N ALA A 364 -2.35 23.77 17.38
CA ALA A 364 -3.04 23.75 18.66
C ALA A 364 -4.29 24.63 18.59
N ASN A 365 -5.46 24.03 18.67
CA ASN A 365 -6.75 24.71 18.70
C ASN A 365 -7.25 24.86 20.15
N LEU A 366 -7.98 25.94 20.42
CA LEU A 366 -8.70 26.17 21.68
C LEU A 366 -9.81 25.13 21.94
N GLU A 367 -10.39 24.56 20.87
CA GLU A 367 -11.51 23.62 20.97
C GLU A 367 -11.12 22.15 20.69
N GLU A 368 -10.29 21.91 19.68
CA GLU A 368 -10.02 20.55 19.14
C GLU A 368 -8.78 19.87 19.73
N GLY A 369 -7.95 20.59 20.50
CA GLY A 369 -6.69 20.06 21.06
C GLY A 369 -5.48 20.23 20.13
N PHE A 370 -4.57 19.25 20.15
CA PHE A 370 -3.22 19.37 19.60
C PHE A 370 -2.94 18.34 18.52
N PHE A 371 -2.35 18.77 17.40
CA PHE A 371 -2.04 17.93 16.25
C PHE A 371 -0.62 18.23 15.74
N MET A 372 0.10 17.19 15.33
CA MET A 372 1.43 17.34 14.72
C MET A 372 1.61 16.35 13.56
N ASP A 373 1.74 16.89 12.36
CA ASP A 373 2.10 16.14 11.15
C ASP A 373 3.59 16.29 10.84
N TYR A 374 4.23 15.16 10.55
CA TYR A 374 5.63 15.07 10.16
C TYR A 374 5.75 14.31 8.85
N ARG A 375 6.22 15.00 7.81
CA ARG A 375 6.35 14.44 6.46
C ARG A 375 7.80 14.52 5.98
N ILE A 376 8.44 13.37 5.83
CA ILE A 376 9.81 13.23 5.31
C ILE A 376 9.75 13.13 3.79
N GLU A 377 10.50 13.97 3.07
CA GLU A 377 10.54 13.94 1.61
C GLU A 377 11.95 13.61 1.07
N ALA A 378 11.97 13.02 -0.14
CA ALA A 378 13.14 12.62 -0.92
C ALA A 378 14.14 11.62 -0.29
N ASP A 379 15.00 12.04 0.65
CA ASP A 379 16.37 11.52 0.71
C ASP A 379 16.64 10.37 1.71
N LEU A 380 15.63 9.96 2.50
CA LEU A 380 15.73 8.77 3.37
C LEU A 380 16.15 7.51 2.60
N LYS A 381 15.89 7.49 1.28
CA LYS A 381 16.32 6.42 0.36
C LYS A 381 17.82 6.13 0.44
N GLU A 382 18.70 7.13 0.42
CA GLU A 382 20.15 6.84 0.38
C GLU A 382 20.68 6.24 1.69
N ALA A 383 20.22 6.78 2.82
CA ALA A 383 20.53 6.22 4.14
C ALA A 383 20.03 4.77 4.26
N LEU A 384 18.79 4.51 3.83
CA LEU A 384 18.21 3.16 3.82
C LEU A 384 18.98 2.20 2.89
N MET A 385 19.38 2.63 1.69
CA MET A 385 20.19 1.82 0.76
C MET A 385 21.58 1.49 1.36
N LYS A 386 22.18 2.41 2.12
CA LYS A 386 23.46 2.21 2.82
C LYS A 386 23.36 1.16 3.94
N GLU A 387 22.25 1.12 4.66
CA GLU A 387 22.00 0.11 5.70
C GLU A 387 21.54 -1.24 5.12
N LEU A 388 20.68 -1.24 4.09
CA LEU A 388 20.28 -2.46 3.35
C LEU A 388 21.48 -3.26 2.86
N ARG A 389 22.51 -2.60 2.31
CA ARG A 389 23.76 -3.23 1.85
C ARG A 389 24.55 -3.97 2.95
N LYS A 390 24.27 -3.74 4.24
CA LYS A 390 24.90 -4.46 5.36
C LYS A 390 24.17 -5.75 5.75
N VAL A 391 22.97 -5.98 5.20
CA VAL A 391 22.10 -7.09 5.57
C VAL A 391 22.53 -8.36 4.82
N LYS A 392 23.43 -9.16 5.43
CA LYS A 392 23.96 -10.40 4.83
C LYS A 392 22.91 -11.33 4.18
N PRO A 393 21.72 -11.59 4.78
CA PRO A 393 20.69 -12.42 4.12
C PRO A 393 20.13 -11.86 2.79
N LEU A 394 20.37 -10.58 2.49
CA LEU A 394 19.97 -9.96 1.22
C LEU A 394 21.10 -9.93 0.18
N GLU A 395 22.32 -10.36 0.54
CA GLU A 395 23.50 -10.31 -0.34
C GLU A 395 23.29 -11.02 -1.69
N PRO A 396 22.67 -12.23 -1.79
CA PRO A 396 22.43 -12.90 -3.07
C PRO A 396 21.43 -12.20 -4.00
N VAL A 397 20.65 -11.24 -3.49
CA VAL A 397 19.54 -10.57 -4.19
C VAL A 397 19.67 -9.05 -4.18
N MET A 398 20.81 -8.53 -3.71
CA MET A 398 21.01 -7.11 -3.40
C MET A 398 20.76 -6.21 -4.61
N ASP A 399 21.32 -6.53 -5.78
CA ASP A 399 21.12 -5.73 -7.00
C ASP A 399 19.63 -5.64 -7.40
N LYS A 400 18.84 -6.68 -7.11
CA LYS A 400 17.39 -6.69 -7.36
C LYS A 400 16.62 -5.86 -6.32
N VAL A 401 17.05 -5.85 -5.05
CA VAL A 401 16.55 -4.89 -4.04
C VAL A 401 16.84 -3.45 -4.49
N LEU A 402 18.11 -3.14 -4.75
CA LEU A 402 18.58 -1.78 -5.06
C LEU A 402 17.93 -1.20 -6.33
N SER A 403 17.70 -2.03 -7.35
CA SER A 403 17.08 -1.62 -8.61
C SER A 403 15.55 -1.50 -8.57
N THR A 404 14.88 -2.08 -7.57
CA THR A 404 13.40 -2.05 -7.48
C THR A 404 12.85 -1.22 -6.32
N PHE A 405 13.69 -0.81 -5.36
CA PHE A 405 13.23 -0.09 -4.17
C PHE A 405 12.83 1.38 -4.46
N GLN A 406 11.61 1.75 -4.10
CA GLN A 406 11.09 3.12 -4.15
C GLN A 406 10.34 3.48 -2.86
N LEU A 407 10.87 4.41 -2.05
CA LEU A 407 10.12 4.94 -0.91
C LEU A 407 8.92 5.76 -1.41
N ARG A 408 7.72 5.55 -0.85
CA ARG A 408 6.47 6.22 -1.28
C ARG A 408 5.96 7.24 -0.28
N LYS A 409 5.98 6.92 1.01
CA LYS A 409 5.50 7.79 2.10
C LYS A 409 6.21 7.43 3.41
N VAL A 410 6.61 8.43 4.19
CA VAL A 410 6.84 8.30 5.63
C VAL A 410 6.16 9.49 6.30
N HIS A 411 5.22 9.19 7.19
CA HIS A 411 4.33 10.19 7.77
C HIS A 411 4.03 9.84 9.23
N THR A 412 4.50 10.65 10.16
CA THR A 412 4.09 10.54 11.57
C THR A 412 2.98 11.52 11.84
N HIS A 413 1.87 11.04 12.39
CA HIS A 413 0.81 11.86 12.94
C HIS A 413 0.79 11.66 14.46
N LEU A 414 0.72 12.77 15.21
CA LEU A 414 0.47 12.77 16.65
C LEU A 414 -0.75 13.65 16.94
N GLU A 415 -1.57 13.19 17.87
CA GLU A 415 -2.70 13.93 18.43
C GLU A 415 -2.65 13.90 19.97
N ALA A 416 -3.18 14.94 20.62
CA ALA A 416 -3.46 14.97 22.04
C ALA A 416 -4.76 15.73 22.30
N GLY A 417 -5.63 15.16 23.15
CA GLY A 417 -6.82 15.86 23.61
C GLY A 417 -6.50 16.82 24.76
N MET A 418 -7.56 17.34 25.39
CA MET A 418 -7.46 18.19 26.59
C MET A 418 -6.98 17.42 27.86
N ASP A 419 -6.71 16.13 27.74
CA ASP A 419 -6.00 15.30 28.73
C ASP A 419 -4.46 15.41 28.62
N LEU A 420 -3.97 16.11 27.59
CA LEU A 420 -2.58 16.45 27.31
C LEU A 420 -1.67 15.22 27.08
N ASP A 421 -2.22 14.04 26.80
CA ASP A 421 -1.44 12.83 26.48
C ASP A 421 -1.24 12.72 24.96
N MET A 422 0.01 12.83 24.48
CA MET A 422 0.28 12.89 23.04
C MET A 422 0.66 11.51 22.49
N SER A 423 -0.18 10.98 21.61
CA SER A 423 -0.04 9.65 21.02
C SER A 423 -0.28 9.66 19.52
N GLY A 424 -0.06 8.52 18.83
CA GLY A 424 -0.27 8.43 17.39
C GLY A 424 0.58 7.33 16.72
N SER A 425 0.73 7.43 15.40
CA SER A 425 1.41 6.42 14.58
C SER A 425 2.33 7.02 13.50
N THR A 426 3.29 6.22 13.05
CA THR A 426 4.10 6.50 11.85
C THR A 426 3.71 5.55 10.74
N ALA A 427 3.04 6.08 9.72
CA ALA A 427 2.63 5.38 8.51
C ALA A 427 3.77 5.37 7.49
N VAL A 428 4.19 4.17 7.09
CA VAL A 428 5.31 3.94 6.14
C VAL A 428 4.81 3.17 4.93
N ALA A 429 5.09 3.70 3.73
CA ALA A 429 4.83 3.02 2.47
C ALA A 429 6.07 3.05 1.55
N PHE A 430 6.36 1.92 0.90
CA PHE A 430 7.46 1.75 -0.04
C PHE A 430 7.19 0.61 -1.02
N ASP A 431 7.81 0.63 -2.19
CA ASP A 431 7.83 -0.49 -3.12
C ASP A 431 9.19 -1.22 -3.04
N VAL A 432 9.18 -2.54 -3.15
CA VAL A 432 10.38 -3.36 -3.42
C VAL A 432 9.99 -4.61 -4.20
N PHE A 433 10.89 -5.15 -5.02
CA PHE A 433 10.65 -6.31 -5.88
C PHE A 433 9.42 -6.19 -6.82
N GLY A 434 8.91 -4.98 -7.05
CA GLY A 434 7.70 -4.72 -7.83
C GLY A 434 6.38 -4.76 -7.03
N LYS A 435 6.44 -4.95 -5.70
CA LYS A 435 5.28 -4.92 -4.80
C LYS A 435 5.28 -3.64 -3.96
N SER A 436 4.11 -3.06 -3.74
CA SER A 436 3.91 -2.00 -2.75
C SER A 436 3.65 -2.59 -1.36
N HIS A 437 4.30 -2.03 -0.35
CA HIS A 437 4.14 -2.33 1.06
C HIS A 437 3.67 -1.07 1.78
N SER A 438 2.71 -1.20 2.68
CA SER A 438 2.28 -0.13 3.60
C SER A 438 2.05 -0.74 4.98
N PHE A 439 2.52 -0.06 6.03
CA PHE A 439 2.34 -0.49 7.40
C PHE A 439 2.51 0.69 8.36
N ASP A 440 1.87 0.60 9.52
CA ASP A 440 1.98 1.57 10.60
C ASP A 440 2.85 1.02 11.72
N MET A 441 3.55 1.91 12.43
CA MET A 441 4.26 1.62 13.68
C MET A 441 3.83 2.62 14.76
N GLN A 442 4.13 2.31 16.03
CA GLN A 442 4.07 3.30 17.11
C GLN A 442 4.85 4.55 16.69
N ALA A 443 4.27 5.74 16.88
CA ALA A 443 4.88 6.98 16.39
C ALA A 443 6.35 7.12 16.84
N THR A 444 7.23 7.38 15.89
CA THR A 444 8.65 7.70 16.12
C THR A 444 9.14 8.68 15.06
N LEU A 445 10.08 9.54 15.43
CA LEU A 445 10.78 10.45 14.53
C LEU A 445 12.29 10.11 14.46
N LYS A 446 12.71 9.04 15.13
CA LYS A 446 14.08 8.53 15.13
C LYS A 446 14.29 7.72 13.84
N PRO A 447 15.12 8.20 12.88
CA PRO A 447 15.17 7.60 11.55
C PRO A 447 15.68 6.15 11.54
N LYS A 448 16.47 5.78 12.55
CA LYS A 448 16.98 4.42 12.73
C LYS A 448 15.84 3.41 12.89
N ASP A 449 14.84 3.72 13.70
CA ASP A 449 13.72 2.82 14.00
C ASP A 449 12.89 2.57 12.72
N ILE A 450 12.63 3.65 11.97
CA ILE A 450 11.94 3.63 10.69
C ILE A 450 12.73 2.79 9.66
N ILE A 451 14.05 2.99 9.58
CA ILE A 451 14.95 2.22 8.72
C ILE A 451 14.97 0.73 9.10
N ASP A 452 15.13 0.39 10.37
CA ASP A 452 15.19 -1.00 10.84
C ASP A 452 13.86 -1.73 10.62
N ALA A 453 12.72 -1.03 10.77
CA ALA A 453 11.40 -1.57 10.44
C ALA A 453 11.21 -1.82 8.93
N ILE A 454 11.60 -0.88 8.06
CA ILE A 454 11.58 -1.10 6.60
C ILE A 454 12.51 -2.25 6.23
N ILE A 455 13.72 -2.30 6.79
CA ILE A 455 14.67 -3.40 6.60
C ILE A 455 14.08 -4.74 7.04
N SER A 456 13.27 -4.78 8.11
CA SER A 456 12.54 -5.97 8.53
C SER A 456 11.58 -6.45 7.43
N LYS A 457 10.78 -5.54 6.86
CA LYS A 457 9.86 -5.86 5.74
C LYS A 457 10.57 -6.24 4.44
N VAL A 458 11.75 -5.67 4.16
CA VAL A 458 12.59 -6.11 3.03
C VAL A 458 13.21 -7.49 3.30
N LYS A 459 13.61 -7.82 4.54
CA LYS A 459 14.10 -9.15 4.94
C LYS A 459 13.03 -10.24 4.78
N GLU A 460 11.77 -9.94 5.09
CA GLU A 460 10.64 -10.86 4.89
C GLU A 460 10.53 -11.30 3.41
N GLN A 461 10.51 -10.34 2.48
CA GLN A 461 10.52 -10.66 1.03
C GLN A 461 11.86 -11.28 0.58
N GLY A 462 12.97 -10.85 1.18
CA GLY A 462 14.32 -11.31 0.85
C GLY A 462 14.51 -12.82 0.98
N LYS A 463 13.92 -13.45 2.01
CA LYS A 463 13.95 -14.92 2.17
C LYS A 463 13.30 -15.66 0.99
N VAL A 464 12.15 -15.17 0.53
CA VAL A 464 11.45 -15.73 -0.64
C VAL A 464 12.33 -15.60 -1.89
N MET A 465 13.02 -14.47 -2.03
CA MET A 465 13.94 -14.22 -3.15
C MET A 465 15.26 -15.02 -3.06
N GLU A 466 15.74 -15.37 -1.86
CA GLU A 466 16.88 -16.28 -1.67
C GLU A 466 16.52 -17.70 -2.10
N ILE A 467 15.33 -18.19 -1.72
CA ILE A 467 14.80 -19.49 -2.14
C ILE A 467 14.57 -19.49 -3.67
N ALA A 468 14.02 -18.42 -4.23
CA ALA A 468 13.90 -18.24 -5.68
C ALA A 468 15.24 -18.32 -6.42
N GLY A 469 16.31 -17.76 -5.85
CA GLY A 469 17.66 -17.84 -6.41
C GLY A 469 18.21 -19.27 -6.46
N LYS A 470 17.91 -20.08 -5.44
CA LYS A 470 18.25 -21.52 -5.40
C LYS A 470 17.43 -22.31 -6.43
N ILE A 471 16.11 -22.10 -6.43
CA ILE A 471 15.15 -22.70 -7.39
C ILE A 471 15.60 -22.45 -8.83
N ALA A 472 16.07 -21.25 -9.18
CA ALA A 472 16.51 -20.93 -10.54
C ALA A 472 17.67 -21.83 -11.04
N GLY A 473 18.55 -22.29 -10.13
CA GLY A 473 19.58 -23.28 -10.41
C GLY A 473 18.99 -24.68 -10.61
N THR A 474 18.25 -25.18 -9.60
CA THR A 474 17.61 -26.50 -9.62
C THR A 474 16.71 -26.70 -10.86
N VAL A 475 15.91 -25.68 -11.20
CA VAL A 475 15.04 -25.63 -12.39
C VAL A 475 15.84 -25.66 -13.70
N GLY A 476 17.05 -25.09 -13.72
CA GLY A 476 17.96 -25.16 -14.86
C GLY A 476 18.43 -26.58 -15.15
N ASP A 477 18.92 -27.29 -14.12
CA ASP A 477 19.43 -28.65 -14.26
C ASP A 477 18.31 -29.67 -14.47
N ALA A 478 17.19 -29.53 -13.76
CA ALA A 478 15.98 -30.32 -13.96
C ALA A 478 15.45 -30.21 -15.41
N SER A 479 15.50 -29.01 -16.00
CA SER A 479 15.12 -28.79 -17.39
C SER A 479 16.04 -29.51 -18.37
N GLN A 480 17.37 -29.41 -18.20
CA GLN A 480 18.34 -30.11 -19.05
C GLN A 480 18.16 -31.64 -18.99
N LYS A 481 18.01 -32.18 -17.79
CA LYS A 481 17.75 -33.61 -17.51
C LYS A 481 16.47 -34.09 -18.19
N ALA A 482 15.36 -33.35 -18.03
CA ALA A 482 14.10 -33.64 -18.70
C ALA A 482 14.18 -33.56 -20.24
N TYR A 483 14.89 -32.56 -20.78
CA TYR A 483 15.17 -32.43 -22.22
C TYR A 483 15.89 -33.66 -22.80
N GLY A 484 16.86 -34.21 -22.04
CA GLY A 484 17.56 -35.44 -22.40
C GLY A 484 16.64 -36.66 -22.45
N ILE A 485 15.76 -36.80 -21.46
CA ILE A 485 14.76 -37.89 -21.41
C ILE A 485 13.79 -37.81 -22.60
N ALA A 486 13.21 -36.63 -22.86
CA ALA A 486 12.30 -36.40 -24.00
C ALA A 486 12.99 -36.68 -25.36
N SER A 487 14.24 -36.20 -25.52
CA SER A 487 15.02 -36.44 -26.74
C SER A 487 15.32 -37.93 -26.95
N ASN A 488 15.56 -38.69 -25.88
CA ASN A 488 15.72 -40.14 -25.95
C ASN A 488 14.41 -40.86 -26.30
N ALA A 489 13.26 -40.38 -25.80
CA ALA A 489 11.95 -40.89 -26.16
C ALA A 489 11.67 -40.74 -27.67
N PHE A 490 11.93 -39.56 -28.22
CA PHE A 490 11.81 -39.27 -29.65
C PHE A 490 12.77 -40.09 -30.51
N ASN A 491 14.03 -40.19 -30.11
CA ASN A 491 15.02 -41.03 -30.80
C ASN A 491 14.63 -42.51 -30.80
N ASN A 492 14.03 -43.01 -29.71
CA ASN A 492 13.50 -44.37 -29.67
C ASN A 492 12.29 -44.56 -30.59
N ALA A 493 11.34 -43.63 -30.61
CA ALA A 493 10.20 -43.67 -31.54
C ALA A 493 10.63 -43.59 -33.02
N ARG A 494 11.70 -42.84 -33.34
CA ARG A 494 12.24 -42.77 -34.72
C ARG A 494 12.95 -44.04 -35.18
N LYS A 495 13.45 -44.91 -34.28
CA LYS A 495 14.07 -46.21 -34.68
C LYS A 495 13.09 -47.10 -35.46
N GLU A 496 11.80 -47.02 -35.14
CA GLU A 496 10.74 -47.79 -35.81
C GLU A 496 10.57 -47.45 -37.28
N LEU A 497 10.88 -46.22 -37.70
CA LEU A 497 10.89 -45.82 -39.11
C LEU A 497 11.93 -46.63 -39.91
N GLY A 498 13.09 -46.91 -39.29
CA GLY A 498 14.12 -47.80 -39.84
C GLY A 498 13.71 -49.28 -39.87
N THR A 499 12.78 -49.69 -39.02
CA THR A 499 12.17 -51.03 -39.05
C THR A 499 11.16 -51.16 -40.19
N VAL A 500 10.29 -50.15 -40.40
CA VAL A 500 9.37 -50.13 -41.56
C VAL A 500 10.12 -50.03 -42.90
N ALA A 501 11.24 -49.30 -42.95
CA ALA A 501 12.12 -49.29 -44.11
C ALA A 501 12.60 -50.71 -44.45
N ARG A 502 13.17 -51.44 -43.48
CA ARG A 502 13.65 -52.83 -43.68
C ARG A 502 12.54 -53.78 -44.17
N HIS A 503 11.31 -53.66 -43.68
CA HIS A 503 10.17 -54.44 -44.19
C HIS A 503 9.63 -53.99 -45.57
N THR A 504 10.14 -52.88 -46.15
CA THR A 504 9.70 -52.38 -47.47
C THR A 504 10.77 -52.47 -48.57
N HIS A 505 12.06 -52.54 -48.22
CA HIS A 505 13.17 -52.75 -49.18
C HIS A 505 13.22 -54.15 -49.82
N GLY A 506 12.31 -55.07 -49.45
CA GLY A 506 12.11 -56.32 -50.19
C GLY A 506 11.82 -56.13 -51.69
N LYS A 507 11.33 -54.93 -52.10
CA LYS A 507 11.18 -54.57 -53.53
C LYS A 507 12.49 -54.32 -54.27
N GLU A 508 13.58 -54.00 -53.59
CA GLU A 508 14.89 -53.78 -54.22
C GLU A 508 15.73 -55.06 -54.22
N ALA A 509 15.66 -55.86 -53.15
CA ALA A 509 16.13 -57.25 -53.17
C ALA A 509 15.40 -58.10 -54.23
N ALA A 510 14.12 -57.82 -54.53
CA ALA A 510 13.41 -58.48 -55.62
C ALA A 510 13.84 -58.02 -57.02
N LYS A 511 14.38 -56.79 -57.17
CA LYS A 511 14.81 -56.26 -58.49
C LYS A 511 16.08 -56.93 -59.01
N SER A 512 16.95 -57.43 -58.14
CA SER A 512 18.16 -58.16 -58.53
C SER A 512 17.92 -59.65 -58.82
N VAL A 513 16.71 -60.19 -58.58
CA VAL A 513 16.40 -61.63 -58.69
C VAL A 513 15.14 -61.87 -59.53
N GLY A 514 15.07 -61.22 -60.71
CA GLY A 514 13.88 -61.19 -61.56
C GLY A 514 13.42 -62.51 -62.20
N SER A 515 14.17 -63.60 -62.07
CA SER A 515 13.82 -64.92 -62.64
C SER A 515 13.18 -65.88 -61.64
N LEU A 516 13.67 -65.97 -60.40
CA LEU A 516 13.22 -66.95 -59.41
C LEU A 516 11.83 -66.64 -58.84
N ILE A 517 11.54 -65.35 -58.61
CA ILE A 517 10.27 -64.90 -58.00
C ILE A 517 9.08 -65.25 -58.90
N THR A 518 9.24 -65.19 -60.22
CA THR A 518 8.20 -65.48 -61.22
C THR A 518 7.68 -66.92 -61.14
N ASN A 519 8.51 -67.87 -60.67
CA ASN A 519 8.11 -69.26 -60.48
C ASN A 519 7.50 -69.49 -59.09
N ALA A 520 8.08 -68.93 -58.02
CA ALA A 520 7.52 -69.03 -56.65
C ALA A 520 6.09 -68.45 -56.55
N VAL A 521 5.79 -67.39 -57.31
CA VAL A 521 4.44 -66.80 -57.39
C VAL A 521 3.45 -67.67 -58.19
N LYS A 522 3.91 -68.55 -59.08
CA LYS A 522 3.06 -69.54 -59.77
C LYS A 522 2.79 -70.79 -58.94
N ASN A 523 3.73 -71.17 -58.06
CA ASN A 523 3.65 -72.38 -57.26
C ASN A 523 2.89 -72.20 -55.93
N GLY A 524 2.67 -70.96 -55.49
CA GLY A 524 1.94 -70.63 -54.26
C GLY A 524 2.84 -70.30 -53.05
N ASP A 525 4.16 -70.41 -53.20
CA ASP A 525 5.14 -70.23 -52.12
C ASP A 525 5.26 -68.77 -51.60
N ILE A 526 4.63 -67.80 -52.28
CA ILE A 526 4.64 -66.37 -51.91
C ILE A 526 3.21 -65.81 -51.94
N SER A 527 2.59 -65.68 -50.76
CA SER A 527 1.33 -64.96 -50.60
C SER A 527 1.53 -63.44 -50.76
N TRP A 528 0.79 -62.86 -51.71
CA TRP A 528 0.70 -61.41 -51.93
C TRP A 528 -0.42 -60.74 -51.09
N GLU A 529 -1.16 -61.51 -50.28
CA GLU A 529 -2.39 -61.08 -49.61
C GLU A 529 -2.13 -60.01 -48.52
N ASN A 530 -0.90 -59.96 -48.00
CA ASN A 530 -0.48 -59.11 -46.88
C ASN A 530 -0.36 -57.60 -47.19
N LYS A 531 -0.91 -57.10 -48.30
CA LYS A 531 -0.97 -55.65 -48.64
C LYS A 531 -2.33 -55.17 -49.19
N SER A 532 -3.43 -55.81 -48.78
CA SER A 532 -4.77 -55.27 -49.03
C SER A 532 -4.97 -53.93 -48.28
N LYS A 533 -5.74 -52.99 -48.86
CA LYS A 533 -6.02 -51.69 -48.22
C LYS A 533 -6.60 -51.88 -46.82
N THR A 534 -7.54 -52.82 -46.69
CA THR A 534 -8.23 -53.16 -45.44
C THR A 534 -7.25 -53.60 -44.36
N LYS A 535 -6.38 -54.59 -44.65
CA LYS A 535 -5.36 -55.06 -43.71
C LYS A 535 -4.35 -53.98 -43.33
N CYS A 536 -4.00 -53.08 -44.25
CA CYS A 536 -3.13 -51.95 -43.92
C CYS A 536 -3.81 -50.89 -43.04
N ASP A 537 -5.10 -50.61 -43.26
CA ASP A 537 -5.89 -49.69 -42.43
C ASP A 537 -6.14 -50.27 -41.01
N GLU A 538 -6.32 -51.59 -40.89
CA GLU A 538 -6.70 -52.28 -39.64
C GLU A 538 -5.50 -52.77 -38.80
N GLU A 539 -4.44 -53.27 -39.43
CA GLU A 539 -3.26 -53.80 -38.73
C GLU A 539 -2.03 -52.91 -38.91
N CYS A 540 -1.54 -52.74 -40.14
CA CYS A 540 -0.20 -52.20 -40.39
C CYS A 540 -0.04 -50.76 -39.87
N VAL A 541 -1.03 -49.91 -40.13
CA VAL A 541 -1.01 -48.51 -39.71
C VAL A 541 -1.26 -48.34 -38.21
N PRO A 542 -2.23 -49.01 -37.57
CA PRO A 542 -2.36 -49.02 -36.11
C PRO A 542 -1.15 -49.60 -35.37
N ASN A 543 -0.43 -50.57 -35.94
CA ASN A 543 0.81 -51.08 -35.37
C ASN A 543 1.92 -50.02 -35.41
N LEU A 544 2.15 -49.36 -36.55
CA LEU A 544 3.12 -48.27 -36.64
C LEU A 544 2.77 -47.11 -35.70
N ALA A 545 1.48 -46.75 -35.60
CA ALA A 545 1.03 -45.70 -34.70
C ALA A 545 1.33 -46.03 -33.24
N ARG A 546 1.00 -47.24 -32.77
CA ARG A 546 1.29 -47.69 -31.40
C ARG A 546 2.79 -47.75 -31.11
N ASN A 547 3.58 -48.30 -32.03
CA ASN A 547 5.03 -48.44 -31.86
C ASN A 547 5.76 -47.08 -31.77
N MET A 548 5.28 -46.05 -32.48
CA MET A 548 5.84 -44.69 -32.39
C MET A 548 5.28 -43.90 -31.21
N ALA A 549 4.00 -44.05 -30.88
CA ALA A 549 3.36 -43.26 -29.81
C ALA A 549 3.69 -43.76 -28.40
N ARG A 550 3.85 -45.07 -28.17
CA ARG A 550 4.11 -45.59 -26.83
C ARG A 550 5.44 -45.09 -26.23
N PRO A 551 6.60 -45.18 -26.91
CA PRO A 551 7.87 -44.67 -26.38
C PRO A 551 7.83 -43.15 -26.15
N MET A 552 7.13 -42.40 -27.01
CA MET A 552 6.89 -40.97 -26.83
C MET A 552 6.07 -40.69 -25.57
N LEU A 553 4.97 -41.41 -25.36
CA LEU A 553 4.08 -41.20 -24.22
C LEU A 553 4.77 -41.53 -22.89
N GLU A 554 5.38 -42.71 -22.80
CA GLU A 554 6.08 -43.17 -21.60
C GLU A 554 7.29 -42.27 -21.29
N GLY A 555 8.13 -42.01 -22.28
CA GLY A 555 9.34 -41.18 -22.10
C GLY A 555 9.06 -39.69 -21.88
N ASN A 556 8.04 -39.10 -22.50
CA ASN A 556 7.68 -37.70 -22.23
C ASN A 556 6.95 -37.55 -20.89
N ASN A 557 6.21 -38.56 -20.43
CA ASN A 557 5.69 -38.59 -19.05
C ASN A 557 6.84 -38.68 -18.03
N ASP A 558 7.84 -39.52 -18.28
CA ASP A 558 9.05 -39.60 -17.44
C ASP A 558 9.89 -38.31 -17.46
N ALA A 559 9.92 -37.58 -18.59
CA ALA A 559 10.58 -36.28 -18.68
C ALA A 559 9.91 -35.23 -17.77
N VAL A 560 8.58 -35.07 -17.84
CA VAL A 560 7.87 -34.11 -16.97
C VAL A 560 7.81 -34.56 -15.52
N LEU A 561 7.83 -35.87 -15.25
CA LEU A 561 7.99 -36.40 -13.89
C LEU A 561 9.39 -36.15 -13.32
N SER A 562 10.45 -36.23 -14.12
CA SER A 562 11.79 -35.83 -13.67
C SER A 562 11.83 -34.35 -13.32
N PHE A 563 11.30 -33.47 -14.17
CA PHE A 563 11.24 -32.04 -13.87
C PHE A 563 10.47 -31.79 -12.57
N TYR A 564 9.30 -32.43 -12.40
CA TYR A 564 8.50 -32.33 -11.19
C TYR A 564 9.27 -32.82 -9.95
N ARG A 565 9.90 -34.00 -10.00
CA ARG A 565 10.67 -34.59 -8.88
C ARG A 565 11.73 -33.64 -8.34
N ASP A 566 12.44 -33.00 -9.26
CA ASP A 566 13.58 -32.16 -8.93
C ASP A 566 13.14 -30.74 -8.48
N VAL A 567 12.03 -30.22 -9.01
CA VAL A 567 11.60 -28.81 -8.79
C VAL A 567 10.53 -28.64 -7.71
N TYR A 568 9.56 -29.55 -7.61
CA TYR A 568 8.40 -29.43 -6.72
C TYR A 568 8.75 -29.25 -5.22
N PRO A 569 9.76 -29.96 -4.64
CA PRO A 569 10.10 -29.81 -3.22
C PRO A 569 10.56 -28.39 -2.85
N GLU A 570 11.35 -27.74 -3.69
CA GLU A 570 11.77 -26.35 -3.46
C GLU A 570 10.67 -25.35 -3.83
N LEU A 571 9.95 -25.59 -4.94
CA LEU A 571 8.94 -24.66 -5.44
C LEU A 571 7.76 -24.48 -4.48
N THR A 572 7.39 -25.53 -3.75
CA THR A 572 6.29 -25.46 -2.77
C THR A 572 6.64 -24.67 -1.49
N LEU A 573 7.92 -24.28 -1.30
CA LEU A 573 8.35 -23.32 -0.27
C LEU A 573 7.93 -21.87 -0.59
N ILE A 574 7.65 -21.58 -1.86
CA ILE A 574 7.21 -20.27 -2.32
C ILE A 574 5.70 -20.17 -2.09
N GLU A 575 5.30 -19.48 -1.03
CA GLU A 575 3.91 -19.18 -0.67
C GLU A 575 3.77 -17.65 -0.58
N GLY A 576 2.81 -17.06 -1.33
CA GLY A 576 2.49 -15.64 -1.30
C GLY A 576 1.40 -15.31 -0.27
N SER A 577 1.06 -14.02 -0.11
CA SER A 577 -0.04 -13.57 0.75
C SER A 577 -1.43 -14.02 0.26
N SER A 578 -1.54 -14.44 -1.00
CA SER A 578 -2.74 -15.01 -1.59
C SER A 578 -2.44 -16.20 -2.52
N PRO A 579 -3.44 -17.04 -2.87
CA PRO A 579 -3.27 -18.11 -3.85
C PRO A 579 -2.87 -17.61 -5.25
N ALA A 580 -3.38 -16.45 -5.68
CA ALA A 580 -3.02 -15.84 -6.96
C ALA A 580 -1.56 -15.35 -6.97
N GLU A 581 -1.11 -14.70 -5.88
CA GLU A 581 0.30 -14.32 -5.72
C GLU A 581 1.21 -15.55 -5.69
N THR A 582 0.80 -16.62 -5.00
CA THR A 582 1.53 -17.90 -4.95
C THR A 582 1.71 -18.49 -6.36
N LEU A 583 0.62 -18.52 -7.16
CA LEU A 583 0.66 -18.99 -8.54
C LEU A 583 1.62 -18.14 -9.39
N ASN A 584 1.53 -16.81 -9.31
CA ASN A 584 2.39 -15.91 -10.09
C ASN A 584 3.87 -16.04 -9.70
N LEU A 585 4.20 -16.00 -8.41
CA LEU A 585 5.57 -16.17 -7.91
C LEU A 585 6.19 -17.51 -8.35
N ARG A 586 5.44 -18.61 -8.25
CA ARG A 586 5.94 -19.93 -8.69
C ARG A 586 6.06 -20.04 -10.20
N LYS A 587 5.11 -19.48 -10.95
CA LYS A 587 5.12 -19.45 -12.41
C LYS A 587 6.37 -18.72 -12.91
N ASP A 588 6.66 -17.52 -12.41
CA ASP A 588 7.79 -16.71 -12.87
C ASP A 588 9.15 -17.43 -12.73
N LEU A 589 9.30 -18.31 -11.72
CA LEU A 589 10.52 -19.09 -11.51
C LEU A 589 10.67 -20.26 -12.49
N ILE A 590 9.59 -20.95 -12.85
CA ILE A 590 9.67 -22.20 -13.64
C ILE A 590 9.26 -22.04 -15.11
N TRP A 591 8.51 -20.98 -15.45
CA TRP A 591 7.77 -20.91 -16.70
C TRP A 591 8.64 -20.98 -17.95
N ASP A 592 9.76 -20.24 -17.99
CA ASP A 592 10.70 -20.27 -19.13
C ASP A 592 11.18 -21.70 -19.45
N LYS A 593 11.53 -22.46 -18.42
CA LYS A 593 12.11 -23.80 -18.56
C LYS A 593 11.05 -24.87 -18.80
N TRP A 594 9.91 -24.74 -18.14
CA TRP A 594 8.76 -25.62 -18.34
C TRP A 594 8.17 -25.47 -19.74
N ASN A 595 7.94 -24.22 -20.20
CA ASN A 595 7.39 -23.95 -21.52
C ASN A 595 8.30 -24.52 -22.61
N LYS A 596 9.61 -24.22 -22.57
CA LYS A 596 10.60 -24.75 -23.52
C LYS A 596 10.62 -26.28 -23.59
N LEU A 597 10.58 -26.96 -22.43
CA LEU A 597 10.45 -28.41 -22.37
C LEU A 597 9.16 -28.91 -23.05
N THR A 598 8.02 -28.25 -22.82
CA THR A 598 6.74 -28.64 -23.43
C THR A 598 6.65 -28.33 -24.92
N GLU A 599 7.26 -27.23 -25.38
CA GLU A 599 7.37 -26.86 -26.80
C GLU A 599 8.18 -27.92 -27.55
N LYS A 600 9.36 -28.29 -27.05
CA LYS A 600 10.19 -29.35 -27.63
C LYS A 600 9.46 -30.68 -27.75
N ILE A 601 8.73 -31.08 -26.71
CA ILE A 601 7.91 -32.30 -26.71
C ILE A 601 6.80 -32.21 -27.78
N ASP A 602 6.15 -31.05 -27.92
CA ASP A 602 5.11 -30.84 -28.93
C ASP A 602 5.65 -30.79 -30.37
N GLU A 603 6.87 -30.28 -30.58
CA GLU A 603 7.58 -30.36 -31.86
C GLU A 603 7.95 -31.80 -32.25
N ASP A 604 8.41 -32.60 -31.28
CA ASP A 604 8.70 -34.02 -31.48
C ASP A 604 7.43 -34.81 -31.84
N TRP A 605 6.33 -34.59 -31.09
CA TRP A 605 5.01 -35.15 -31.44
C TRP A 605 4.53 -34.66 -32.82
N LYS A 606 4.73 -33.39 -33.17
CA LYS A 606 4.39 -32.82 -34.49
C LYS A 606 5.18 -33.50 -35.61
N SER A 607 6.47 -33.77 -35.42
CA SER A 607 7.29 -34.54 -36.37
C SER A 607 6.77 -35.96 -36.58
N ILE A 608 6.10 -36.57 -35.60
CA ILE A 608 5.51 -37.91 -35.72
C ILE A 608 4.10 -37.83 -36.33
N ILE A 609 3.24 -36.91 -35.89
CA ILE A 609 1.88 -36.71 -36.45
C ILE A 609 1.91 -36.47 -37.96
N TYR A 610 2.91 -35.76 -38.46
CA TYR A 610 3.05 -35.45 -39.89
C TYR A 610 4.02 -36.37 -40.65
N ASP A 611 4.53 -37.43 -40.03
CA ASP A 611 5.27 -38.48 -40.73
C ASP A 611 4.38 -39.16 -41.80
N LYS A 612 5.01 -39.57 -42.91
CA LYS A 612 4.35 -40.15 -44.09
C LYS A 612 4.80 -41.57 -44.38
N THR A 613 5.55 -42.20 -43.49
CA THR A 613 6.09 -43.57 -43.66
C THR A 613 4.98 -44.61 -43.72
N TYR A 614 3.83 -44.35 -43.10
CA TYR A 614 2.61 -45.16 -43.24
C TYR A 614 2.18 -45.38 -44.70
N ILE A 615 2.50 -44.46 -45.62
CA ILE A 615 2.18 -44.59 -47.06
C ILE A 615 2.89 -45.81 -47.68
N ARG A 616 4.06 -46.21 -47.16
CA ARG A 616 4.87 -47.34 -47.69
C ARG A 616 4.22 -48.71 -47.52
N PHE A 617 3.18 -48.83 -46.68
CA PHE A 617 2.39 -50.07 -46.58
C PHE A 617 1.49 -50.30 -47.81
N TYR A 618 1.00 -49.23 -48.43
CA TYR A 618 0.01 -49.29 -49.51
C TYR A 618 0.67 -49.49 -50.88
N ILE A 619 0.04 -50.28 -51.74
CA ILE A 619 0.51 -50.54 -53.12
C ILE A 619 0.46 -49.27 -53.99
N LYS A 620 -0.53 -48.41 -53.78
CA LYS A 620 -0.68 -47.10 -54.42
C LYS A 620 -0.76 -46.01 -53.33
N PRO A 621 0.03 -44.92 -53.39
CA PRO A 621 -0.01 -43.85 -52.40
C PRO A 621 -1.39 -43.21 -52.20
N SER A 622 -2.20 -43.12 -53.26
CA SER A 622 -3.58 -42.58 -53.22
C SER A 622 -4.54 -43.43 -52.38
N SER A 623 -4.24 -44.71 -52.12
CA SER A 623 -5.03 -45.56 -51.24
C SER A 623 -4.79 -45.28 -49.75
N ALA A 624 -3.68 -44.60 -49.40
CA ALA A 624 -3.26 -44.36 -48.02
C ALA A 624 -4.05 -43.24 -47.30
N THR A 625 -5.07 -42.64 -47.95
CA THR A 625 -5.88 -41.55 -47.38
C THR A 625 -6.59 -41.96 -46.09
N ASN A 626 -7.10 -43.20 -46.01
CA ASN A 626 -7.76 -43.69 -44.80
C ASN A 626 -6.76 -44.01 -43.69
N GLY A 627 -5.72 -44.80 -43.98
CA GLY A 627 -4.57 -44.99 -43.09
C GLY A 627 -4.01 -43.69 -42.53
N GLY A 628 -3.87 -42.64 -43.34
CA GLY A 628 -3.42 -41.34 -42.87
C GLY A 628 -4.35 -40.71 -41.82
N LYS A 629 -5.68 -40.89 -41.93
CA LYS A 629 -6.63 -40.48 -40.89
C LYS A 629 -6.45 -41.33 -39.62
N ILE A 630 -6.35 -42.65 -39.77
CA ILE A 630 -6.20 -43.62 -38.67
C ILE A 630 -4.90 -43.38 -37.89
N TYR A 631 -3.76 -43.27 -38.59
CA TYR A 631 -2.45 -42.95 -38.03
C TYR A 631 -2.51 -41.66 -37.21
N ARG A 632 -2.94 -40.55 -37.83
CA ARG A 632 -3.00 -39.25 -37.16
C ARG A 632 -3.96 -39.23 -35.98
N ARG A 633 -5.07 -39.97 -36.03
CA ARG A 633 -5.97 -40.15 -34.89
C ARG A 633 -5.25 -40.82 -33.72
N LEU A 634 -4.67 -42.00 -33.93
CA LEU A 634 -4.01 -42.79 -32.88
C LEU A 634 -2.80 -42.05 -32.26
N ILE A 635 -1.96 -41.38 -33.06
CA ILE A 635 -0.87 -40.55 -32.52
C ILE A 635 -1.41 -39.38 -31.70
N ARG A 636 -2.47 -38.69 -32.17
CA ARG A 636 -3.07 -37.54 -31.46
C ARG A 636 -3.74 -37.95 -30.16
N GLU A 637 -4.42 -39.09 -30.11
CA GLU A 637 -5.02 -39.64 -28.89
C GLU A 637 -3.95 -39.78 -27.80
N GLN A 638 -2.80 -40.41 -28.09
CA GLN A 638 -1.70 -40.56 -27.14
C GLN A 638 -1.01 -39.23 -26.77
N ARG A 639 -0.84 -38.30 -27.73
CA ARG A 639 -0.38 -36.92 -27.41
C ARG A 639 -1.34 -36.22 -26.45
N THR A 640 -2.65 -36.34 -26.67
CA THR A 640 -3.67 -35.73 -25.80
C THR A 640 -3.63 -36.30 -24.39
N GLU A 641 -3.41 -37.62 -24.21
CA GLU A 641 -3.19 -38.20 -22.87
C GLU A 641 -1.95 -37.58 -22.18
N HIS A 642 -0.82 -37.47 -22.87
CA HIS A 642 0.38 -36.81 -22.34
C HIS A 642 0.11 -35.34 -21.96
N GLN A 643 -0.51 -34.56 -22.88
CA GLN A 643 -0.83 -33.15 -22.66
C GLN A 643 -1.72 -32.94 -21.42
N LYS A 644 -2.68 -33.84 -21.19
CA LYS A 644 -3.52 -33.87 -19.99
C LYS A 644 -2.70 -34.13 -18.72
N PHE A 645 -1.78 -35.09 -18.75
CA PHE A 645 -0.92 -35.40 -17.61
C PHE A 645 0.00 -34.24 -17.23
N ARG A 646 0.67 -33.60 -18.21
CA ARG A 646 1.50 -32.42 -17.92
C ARG A 646 0.70 -31.19 -17.46
N LYS A 647 -0.56 -31.01 -17.92
CA LYS A 647 -1.46 -29.97 -17.38
C LYS A 647 -1.74 -30.20 -15.90
N PHE A 648 -2.00 -31.45 -15.50
CA PHE A 648 -2.16 -31.84 -14.10
C PHE A 648 -0.89 -31.57 -13.27
N LEU A 649 0.30 -32.01 -13.74
CA LEU A 649 1.55 -31.78 -13.00
C LEU A 649 1.90 -30.28 -12.87
N PHE A 650 1.65 -29.48 -13.91
CA PHE A 650 1.87 -28.03 -13.85
C PHE A 650 0.93 -27.38 -12.82
N GLN A 651 -0.37 -27.68 -12.87
CA GLN A 651 -1.32 -27.16 -11.89
C GLN A 651 -0.92 -27.56 -10.46
N LYS A 652 -0.55 -28.84 -10.24
CA LYS A 652 -0.07 -29.33 -8.94
C LYS A 652 1.13 -28.52 -8.41
N MET A 653 2.12 -28.23 -9.27
CA MET A 653 3.25 -27.35 -8.92
C MET A 653 2.82 -25.91 -8.55
N MET A 654 1.78 -25.37 -9.19
CA MET A 654 1.29 -24.00 -8.89
C MET A 654 0.39 -23.93 -7.64
N THR A 655 -0.44 -24.95 -7.39
CA THR A 655 -1.52 -24.87 -6.38
C THR A 655 -1.21 -25.55 -5.04
N ASP A 656 -0.30 -26.53 -5.01
CA ASP A 656 -0.08 -27.31 -3.79
C ASP A 656 0.63 -26.50 -2.70
N LYS A 657 0.18 -26.62 -1.46
CA LYS A 657 0.92 -26.12 -0.30
C LYS A 657 2.18 -26.96 -0.07
N SER A 658 3.15 -26.41 0.65
CA SER A 658 4.37 -27.09 1.10
C SER A 658 4.11 -28.51 1.66
N THR A 659 4.39 -29.56 0.86
CA THR A 659 4.36 -30.97 1.31
C THR A 659 5.75 -31.46 1.77
N LEU A 660 6.49 -30.60 2.46
CA LEU A 660 7.63 -31.02 3.27
C LEU A 660 7.16 -32.00 4.36
N PRO A 661 8.04 -32.86 4.90
CA PRO A 661 7.77 -33.55 6.15
C PRO A 661 7.40 -32.54 7.23
N SER A 662 6.20 -32.68 7.78
CA SER A 662 5.77 -31.98 8.98
C SER A 662 6.10 -32.84 10.21
N TRP A 663 6.26 -32.20 11.36
CA TRP A 663 6.36 -32.86 12.67
C TRP A 663 5.25 -32.36 13.59
N VAL A 664 4.84 -33.22 14.52
CA VAL A 664 3.85 -32.98 15.57
C VAL A 664 4.56 -33.06 16.91
N PHE A 665 4.59 -31.98 17.67
CA PHE A 665 5.20 -31.95 19.00
C PHE A 665 4.08 -31.86 20.04
N TYR A 666 4.02 -32.76 21.01
CA TYR A 666 2.98 -32.77 22.03
C TYR A 666 3.51 -32.35 23.40
N GLU A 667 2.82 -31.42 24.06
CA GLU A 667 3.04 -31.08 25.46
C GLU A 667 1.89 -31.60 26.33
N ALA A 668 2.18 -32.62 27.15
CA ALA A 668 1.19 -33.21 28.06
C ALA A 668 0.80 -32.25 29.20
N SER A 669 1.67 -31.33 29.64
CA SER A 669 1.36 -30.34 30.69
C SER A 669 0.36 -29.28 30.24
N ALA A 670 0.43 -28.84 28.97
CA ALA A 670 -0.49 -27.87 28.39
C ALA A 670 -1.73 -28.52 27.75
N GLY A 671 -1.64 -29.78 27.32
CA GLY A 671 -2.66 -30.41 26.48
C GLY A 671 -2.70 -29.76 25.10
N SER A 672 -1.53 -29.52 24.51
CA SER A 672 -1.38 -28.86 23.21
C SER A 672 -0.47 -29.65 22.27
N GLY A 673 -0.76 -29.53 20.97
CA GLY A 673 0.06 -30.06 19.88
C GLY A 673 0.52 -28.94 18.95
N GLU A 674 1.80 -28.91 18.62
CA GLU A 674 2.41 -27.93 17.73
C GLU A 674 2.94 -28.58 16.44
N PHE A 675 2.73 -27.91 15.31
CA PHE A 675 3.01 -28.46 13.98
C PHE A 675 4.08 -27.64 13.26
N TYR A 676 5.18 -28.29 12.87
CA TYR A 676 6.36 -27.66 12.27
C TYR A 676 6.65 -28.22 10.88
N LYS A 677 7.09 -27.37 9.93
CA LYS A 677 7.66 -27.81 8.63
C LYS A 677 9.15 -28.14 8.82
N MET A 678 9.67 -29.20 8.21
CA MET A 678 11.14 -29.41 8.11
C MET A 678 11.77 -28.55 7.01
N ASN A 679 12.93 -27.98 7.30
CA ASN A 679 13.81 -27.45 6.26
C ASN A 679 14.50 -28.60 5.52
N LEU A 680 14.85 -28.40 4.25
CA LEU A 680 15.46 -29.43 3.38
C LEU A 680 16.85 -29.95 3.84
N ASP A 681 17.45 -29.32 4.85
CA ASP A 681 18.71 -29.74 5.48
C ASP A 681 18.52 -30.66 6.70
N GLY A 682 17.29 -30.84 7.17
CA GLY A 682 16.95 -31.62 8.36
C GLY A 682 16.75 -30.78 9.62
N SER A 683 16.79 -29.45 9.52
CA SER A 683 16.49 -28.57 10.65
C SER A 683 14.99 -28.37 10.86
N LEU A 684 14.59 -28.29 12.13
CA LEU A 684 13.25 -27.87 12.53
C LEU A 684 12.99 -26.45 11.97
N GLY A 685 12.03 -26.34 11.06
CA GLY A 685 11.71 -25.10 10.37
C GLY A 685 10.62 -24.29 11.07
N THR A 686 9.75 -23.66 10.29
CA THR A 686 8.68 -22.82 10.84
C THR A 686 7.56 -23.68 11.44
N LYS A 687 7.19 -23.39 12.70
CA LYS A 687 5.84 -23.70 13.21
C LYS A 687 4.80 -23.06 12.28
N PHE A 688 3.81 -23.85 11.86
CA PHE A 688 2.76 -23.40 10.95
C PHE A 688 1.34 -23.59 11.52
N ALA A 689 1.19 -24.40 12.57
CA ALA A 689 -0.03 -24.48 13.36
C ALA A 689 0.29 -24.87 14.82
N SER A 690 -0.66 -24.61 15.71
CA SER A 690 -0.76 -25.21 17.04
C SER A 690 -2.22 -25.55 17.31
N THR A 691 -2.51 -26.39 18.30
CA THR A 691 -3.87 -26.76 18.71
C THR A 691 -3.88 -27.11 20.19
N ASP A 692 -4.71 -26.41 20.96
CA ASP A 692 -4.91 -26.64 22.39
C ASP A 692 -6.13 -27.52 22.67
N GLY A 693 -6.26 -28.03 23.90
CA GLY A 693 -7.39 -28.84 24.33
C GLY A 693 -7.29 -30.32 23.96
N TRP A 694 -6.09 -30.80 23.66
CA TRP A 694 -5.76 -32.23 23.69
C TRP A 694 -5.81 -32.72 25.14
N ARG A 695 -5.93 -34.03 25.36
CA ARG A 695 -5.88 -34.57 26.72
C ARG A 695 -4.47 -34.42 27.26
N THR A 696 -4.33 -33.98 28.50
CA THR A 696 -3.07 -33.97 29.27
C THR A 696 -2.64 -35.38 29.72
N THR A 697 -3.34 -36.42 29.27
CA THR A 697 -3.21 -37.82 29.68
C THR A 697 -2.90 -38.76 28.52
N TRP A 698 -2.74 -38.25 27.29
CA TRP A 698 -2.10 -39.06 26.26
C TRP A 698 -0.69 -39.39 26.73
N SER A 699 -0.38 -40.68 26.76
CA SER A 699 0.94 -41.22 27.08
C SER A 699 1.75 -41.54 25.83
N GLU A 700 1.05 -41.66 24.69
CA GLU A 700 1.58 -41.99 23.37
C GLU A 700 0.76 -41.27 22.30
N ILE A 701 1.46 -40.79 21.28
CA ILE A 701 0.96 -40.46 19.95
C ILE A 701 1.74 -41.33 18.96
N GLU A 702 1.13 -41.69 17.83
CA GLU A 702 1.75 -42.59 16.83
C GLU A 702 1.31 -42.16 15.42
N TYR A 703 2.24 -41.76 14.52
CA TYR A 703 1.94 -41.36 13.14
C TYR A 703 2.13 -42.46 12.09
N TYR A 704 1.00 -42.91 11.54
CA TYR A 704 0.99 -43.99 10.56
C TYR A 704 0.36 -43.62 9.22
N SER A 705 0.82 -44.34 8.19
CA SER A 705 0.12 -44.42 6.91
C SER A 705 -0.64 -45.73 6.82
N ALA A 706 -1.92 -45.69 6.44
CA ALA A 706 -2.70 -46.89 6.12
C ALA A 706 -3.30 -46.77 4.72
N ASN A 707 -2.89 -47.63 3.79
CA ASN A 707 -3.40 -47.65 2.41
C ASN A 707 -3.36 -46.25 1.73
N GLY A 708 -2.28 -45.49 1.97
CA GLY A 708 -2.10 -44.14 1.45
C GLY A 708 -2.98 -43.04 2.08
N GLN A 709 -3.57 -43.29 3.26
CA GLN A 709 -4.12 -42.24 4.11
C GLN A 709 -3.18 -42.00 5.30
N ASN A 710 -2.82 -40.72 5.50
CA ASN A 710 -2.07 -40.26 6.66
C ASN A 710 -3.00 -40.16 7.87
N LEU A 711 -2.58 -40.74 8.99
CA LEU A 711 -3.38 -40.90 10.20
C LEU A 711 -2.48 -40.66 11.43
N VAL A 712 -3.12 -40.47 12.58
CA VAL A 712 -2.42 -40.41 13.86
C VAL A 712 -3.26 -41.07 14.95
N LEU A 713 -2.59 -41.88 15.76
CA LEU A 713 -3.10 -42.58 16.93
C LEU A 713 -2.78 -41.72 18.16
N PHE A 714 -3.69 -41.71 19.12
CA PHE A 714 -3.45 -41.22 20.47
C PHE A 714 -3.82 -42.34 21.44
N TYR A 715 -3.00 -42.59 22.45
CA TYR A 715 -3.26 -43.61 23.47
C TYR A 715 -2.97 -43.10 24.88
N ASP A 716 -3.80 -43.54 25.83
CA ASP A 716 -3.89 -43.10 27.21
C ASP A 716 -3.75 -44.33 28.11
N GLN A 717 -2.50 -44.63 28.49
CA GLN A 717 -2.17 -45.72 29.42
C GLN A 717 -2.87 -45.52 30.78
N ALA A 718 -2.93 -44.27 31.27
CA ALA A 718 -3.42 -43.95 32.61
C ALA A 718 -4.93 -44.20 32.78
N ASN A 719 -5.75 -43.82 31.80
CA ASN A 719 -7.21 -43.95 31.84
C ASN A 719 -7.72 -45.29 31.29
N GLY A 720 -6.98 -46.37 31.53
CA GLY A 720 -7.44 -47.74 31.25
C GLY A 720 -7.26 -48.19 29.80
N GLY A 721 -6.29 -47.65 29.07
CA GLY A 721 -6.03 -48.03 27.68
C GLY A 721 -7.08 -47.50 26.71
N VAL A 722 -7.40 -46.21 26.85
CA VAL A 722 -8.20 -45.48 25.86
C VAL A 722 -7.30 -45.14 24.67
N ALA A 723 -7.84 -45.28 23.46
CA ALA A 723 -7.17 -44.81 22.25
C ALA A 723 -8.15 -44.13 21.29
N GLU A 724 -7.65 -43.16 20.54
CA GLU A 724 -8.39 -42.42 19.51
C GLU A 724 -7.54 -42.31 18.23
N MET A 725 -8.16 -42.46 17.06
CA MET A 725 -7.48 -42.42 15.77
C MET A 725 -8.07 -41.29 14.93
N TYR A 726 -7.21 -40.42 14.40
CA TYR A 726 -7.58 -39.24 13.62
C TYR A 726 -7.04 -39.32 12.20
N LYS A 727 -7.76 -38.71 11.26
CA LYS A 727 -7.19 -38.36 9.96
C LYS A 727 -6.25 -37.18 10.10
N VAL A 728 -5.22 -37.15 9.28
CA VAL A 728 -4.34 -35.99 9.10
C VAL A 728 -4.78 -35.25 7.82
N LYS A 729 -4.78 -33.92 7.83
CA LYS A 729 -5.11 -33.10 6.66
C LYS A 729 -3.91 -33.01 5.70
N ASP A 730 -4.13 -32.52 4.48
CA ASP A 730 -3.07 -32.25 3.50
C ASP A 730 -2.02 -31.23 3.98
N ASP A 731 -2.32 -30.44 5.02
CA ASP A 731 -1.40 -29.52 5.69
C ASP A 731 -0.67 -30.12 6.91
N GLY A 732 -0.91 -31.38 7.28
CA GLY A 732 -0.29 -32.05 8.43
C GLY A 732 -1.04 -31.89 9.75
N THR A 733 -2.09 -31.08 9.84
CA THR A 733 -2.87 -30.89 11.09
C THR A 733 -3.95 -31.96 11.30
N LEU A 734 -4.47 -32.10 12.53
CA LEU A 734 -5.56 -33.04 12.85
C LEU A 734 -6.84 -32.73 12.05
N GLY A 735 -7.38 -33.75 11.39
CA GLY A 735 -8.69 -33.78 10.75
C GLY A 735 -9.74 -34.47 11.64
N GLY A 736 -10.73 -35.12 11.02
CA GLY A 736 -11.80 -35.82 11.73
C GLY A 736 -11.33 -37.13 12.37
N ARG A 737 -11.80 -37.41 13.60
CA ARG A 737 -11.62 -38.70 14.29
C ARG A 737 -12.31 -39.82 13.50
N ILE A 738 -11.57 -40.90 13.22
CA ILE A 738 -12.06 -42.09 12.50
C ILE A 738 -12.41 -43.27 13.41
N ALA A 739 -11.79 -43.37 14.59
CA ALA A 739 -12.12 -44.39 15.58
C ALA A 739 -11.80 -43.93 17.02
N SER A 740 -12.37 -44.62 17.99
CA SER A 740 -12.04 -44.53 19.41
C SER A 740 -12.32 -45.89 20.06
N THR A 741 -11.56 -46.24 21.09
CA THR A 741 -11.76 -47.45 21.90
C THR A 741 -11.31 -47.22 23.34
N SER A 742 -11.81 -48.06 24.26
CA SER A 742 -11.39 -48.15 25.66
C SER A 742 -11.19 -49.62 26.06
N SER A 743 -10.66 -50.42 25.13
CA SER A 743 -10.54 -51.87 25.24
C SER A 743 -9.12 -52.38 25.01
N TRP A 744 -8.12 -51.50 25.02
CA TRP A 744 -6.71 -51.88 24.97
C TRP A 744 -6.20 -52.09 26.40
N LEU A 745 -5.04 -52.75 26.53
CA LEU A 745 -4.46 -52.95 27.86
C LEU A 745 -3.81 -51.64 28.30
N SER A 746 -4.06 -51.20 29.53
CA SER A 746 -3.36 -50.08 30.19
C SER A 746 -1.91 -50.44 30.58
N THR A 747 -1.31 -51.45 29.96
CA THR A 747 0.05 -51.91 30.20
C THR A 747 0.97 -51.68 29.01
N TRP A 748 0.42 -51.36 27.82
CA TRP A 748 1.26 -50.91 26.70
C TRP A 748 1.94 -49.60 27.09
N SER A 749 3.23 -49.51 26.78
CA SER A 749 4.14 -48.42 27.14
C SER A 749 4.84 -47.81 25.93
N ASP A 750 4.38 -48.22 24.74
CA ASP A 750 5.05 -48.17 23.43
C ASP A 750 4.09 -48.78 22.37
N ILE A 751 3.77 -48.08 21.28
CA ILE A 751 2.81 -48.50 20.22
C ILE A 751 3.28 -48.07 18.81
N GLU A 752 4.20 -48.84 18.24
CA GLU A 752 4.94 -48.46 17.02
C GLU A 752 4.37 -48.96 15.67
N HIS A 753 4.29 -48.10 14.64
CA HIS A 753 3.86 -48.44 13.28
C HIS A 753 5.01 -48.91 12.38
N TYR A 754 4.80 -50.05 11.72
CA TYR A 754 5.80 -50.58 10.81
C TYR A 754 5.25 -51.15 9.52
N ARG A 755 6.13 -51.26 8.52
CA ARG A 755 5.85 -51.97 7.27
C ARG A 755 6.36 -53.41 7.33
N ALA A 756 5.58 -54.30 6.75
CA ALA A 756 5.99 -55.68 6.47
C ALA A 756 5.78 -55.97 4.98
N GLY A 757 6.59 -55.32 4.12
CA GLY A 757 6.41 -55.37 2.67
C GLY A 757 5.22 -54.52 2.21
N ASP A 758 4.18 -55.16 1.67
CA ASP A 758 2.95 -54.49 1.18
C ASP A 758 1.91 -54.21 2.29
N LYS A 759 2.19 -54.63 3.53
CA LYS A 759 1.30 -54.44 4.69
C LYS A 759 1.77 -53.32 5.61
N ASP A 760 0.80 -52.53 6.07
CA ASP A 760 0.94 -51.56 7.16
C ASP A 760 0.51 -52.25 8.49
N MET A 761 1.27 -52.04 9.57
CA MET A 761 1.17 -52.82 10.82
C MET A 761 1.27 -51.90 12.06
N LEU A 762 0.79 -52.37 13.21
CA LEU A 762 1.09 -51.79 14.53
C LEU A 762 1.69 -52.84 15.47
N LEU A 763 2.78 -52.47 16.13
CA LEU A 763 3.38 -53.11 17.28
C LEU A 763 2.77 -52.50 18.56
N PHE A 764 2.74 -53.28 19.63
CA PHE A 764 2.36 -52.84 20.96
C PHE A 764 3.33 -53.51 21.93
N TYR A 765 4.12 -52.76 22.67
CA TYR A 765 5.05 -53.31 23.66
C TYR A 765 4.67 -52.88 25.07
N GLN A 766 4.95 -53.77 26.02
CA GLN A 766 4.88 -53.48 27.45
C GLN A 766 6.19 -53.86 28.14
N GLN A 767 6.75 -52.93 28.92
CA GLN A 767 7.84 -53.20 29.86
C GLN A 767 7.41 -54.21 30.96
N ALA A 768 6.14 -54.14 31.37
CA ALA A 768 5.57 -54.93 32.47
C ALA A 768 5.68 -56.46 32.25
N ASP A 769 5.72 -57.21 33.37
CA ASP A 769 5.90 -58.67 33.43
C ASP A 769 7.16 -59.22 32.71
N GLY A 770 8.18 -58.38 32.52
CA GLY A 770 9.43 -58.78 31.87
C GLY A 770 9.31 -58.86 30.35
N GLY A 771 8.75 -57.80 29.74
CA GLY A 771 8.77 -57.57 28.29
C GLY A 771 7.81 -58.45 27.48
N MET A 772 6.83 -57.82 26.83
CA MET A 772 5.96 -58.50 25.86
C MET A 772 5.60 -57.58 24.69
N GLY A 773 5.72 -58.11 23.47
CA GLY A 773 5.27 -57.45 22.24
C GLY A 773 4.08 -58.15 21.59
N ALA A 774 3.14 -57.38 21.05
CA ALA A 774 2.01 -57.83 20.24
C ALA A 774 2.01 -57.12 18.88
N MET A 775 1.61 -57.82 17.81
CA MET A 775 1.74 -57.32 16.44
C MET A 775 0.42 -57.50 15.69
N TYR A 776 -0.07 -56.44 15.04
CA TYR A 776 -1.38 -56.40 14.39
C TYR A 776 -1.30 -55.84 12.97
N GLU A 777 -2.00 -56.48 12.04
CA GLU A 777 -2.18 -55.99 10.67
C GLU A 777 -3.25 -54.88 10.65
N LEU A 778 -2.96 -53.73 10.05
CA LEU A 778 -3.93 -52.63 9.92
C LEU A 778 -5.00 -52.94 8.86
N LYS A 779 -6.21 -52.40 9.05
CA LYS A 779 -7.23 -52.39 7.99
C LYS A 779 -6.97 -51.23 7.02
N ALA A 780 -7.51 -51.32 5.80
CA ALA A 780 -7.42 -50.27 4.77
C ALA A 780 -8.13 -48.92 5.11
N ASN A 781 -8.70 -48.79 6.32
CA ASN A 781 -9.19 -47.53 6.90
C ASN A 781 -8.34 -47.07 8.11
N GLY A 782 -7.20 -47.70 8.36
CA GLY A 782 -6.30 -47.42 9.48
C GLY A 782 -6.75 -47.89 10.86
N THR A 783 -7.82 -48.67 10.98
CA THR A 783 -8.22 -49.20 12.29
C THR A 783 -7.59 -50.56 12.56
N LEU A 784 -7.13 -50.80 13.79
CA LEU A 784 -6.48 -52.05 14.24
C LEU A 784 -7.21 -53.31 13.76
N GLY A 785 -6.52 -54.18 13.00
CA GLY A 785 -7.09 -55.38 12.40
C GLY A 785 -6.74 -56.67 13.14
N LYS A 786 -6.13 -57.62 12.43
CA LYS A 786 -5.88 -58.98 12.94
C LYS A 786 -4.56 -59.03 13.70
N ARG A 787 -4.54 -59.60 14.92
CA ARG A 787 -3.28 -59.95 15.58
C ARG A 787 -2.52 -61.02 14.79
N VAL A 788 -1.30 -60.69 14.40
CA VAL A 788 -0.36 -61.55 13.68
C VAL A 788 0.52 -62.32 14.66
N ALA A 789 1.05 -61.67 15.69
CA ALA A 789 1.91 -62.29 16.69
C ALA A 789 1.69 -61.74 18.11
N MET A 790 2.22 -62.48 19.08
CA MET A 790 2.25 -62.16 20.52
C MET A 790 3.48 -62.88 21.09
N THR A 791 4.39 -62.19 21.75
CA THR A 791 5.66 -62.76 22.21
C THR A 791 6.05 -62.19 23.58
N LYS A 792 6.24 -63.08 24.55
CA LYS A 792 6.67 -62.75 25.93
C LYS A 792 8.17 -63.02 26.11
N GLY A 793 8.78 -62.39 27.12
CA GLY A 793 10.20 -62.55 27.41
C GLY A 793 11.08 -61.70 26.50
N TRP A 794 10.58 -60.55 26.05
CA TRP A 794 11.45 -59.47 25.56
C TRP A 794 12.20 -58.86 26.75
N LYS A 795 13.16 -57.95 26.55
CA LYS A 795 13.62 -57.15 27.70
C LYS A 795 12.47 -56.26 28.14
N GLY A 796 12.22 -56.16 29.45
CA GLY A 796 11.33 -55.14 30.03
C GLY A 796 12.03 -53.80 30.28
N THR A 797 13.21 -53.58 29.67
CA THR A 797 14.05 -52.37 29.84
C THR A 797 14.13 -51.50 28.60
N TRP A 798 13.53 -51.93 27.48
CA TRP A 798 13.36 -51.05 26.33
C TRP A 798 12.45 -49.88 26.72
N SER A 799 12.91 -48.68 26.39
CA SER A 799 12.26 -47.40 26.69
C SER A 799 11.62 -46.74 25.47
N ASP A 800 12.05 -47.13 24.27
CA ASP A 800 11.49 -46.73 22.97
C ASP A 800 11.84 -47.79 21.91
N ILE A 801 11.01 -47.91 20.87
CA ILE A 801 11.05 -48.93 19.81
C ILE A 801 10.60 -48.29 18.50
N GLU A 802 11.46 -48.29 17.48
CA GLU A 802 11.31 -47.42 16.30
C GLU A 802 11.45 -48.18 14.97
N TYR A 803 10.49 -48.05 14.05
CA TYR A 803 10.53 -48.61 12.70
C TYR A 803 11.37 -47.75 11.77
N TYR A 804 12.23 -48.39 10.98
CA TYR A 804 12.91 -47.68 9.91
C TYR A 804 13.17 -48.55 8.70
N SER A 805 13.29 -47.90 7.55
CA SER A 805 13.78 -48.54 6.33
C SER A 805 15.23 -48.15 6.07
N ALA A 806 16.00 -49.06 5.47
CA ALA A 806 17.30 -48.72 4.89
C ALA A 806 17.44 -49.41 3.53
N LYS A 807 17.48 -48.61 2.45
CA LYS A 807 17.49 -49.10 1.05
C LYS A 807 16.36 -50.10 0.71
N GLY A 808 15.15 -49.85 1.21
CA GLY A 808 13.99 -50.71 0.92
C GLY A 808 14.04 -52.07 1.61
N LYS A 809 14.60 -52.10 2.82
CA LYS A 809 14.49 -53.20 3.77
C LYS A 809 13.97 -52.65 5.08
N ASP A 810 13.03 -53.37 5.67
CA ASP A 810 12.30 -52.97 6.88
C ASP A 810 13.00 -53.51 8.14
N PHE A 811 13.18 -52.62 9.13
CA PHE A 811 13.88 -52.89 10.39
C PHE A 811 13.12 -52.32 11.58
N MET A 812 13.41 -52.84 12.77
CA MET A 812 12.91 -52.34 14.05
C MET A 812 14.09 -52.10 15.00
N LEU A 813 14.19 -50.90 15.53
CA LEU A 813 15.12 -50.47 16.58
C LEU A 813 14.50 -50.71 17.95
N PHE A 814 15.34 -51.02 18.94
CA PHE A 814 14.97 -51.11 20.34
C PHE A 814 16.04 -50.40 21.16
N TYR A 815 15.70 -49.38 21.93
CA TYR A 815 16.65 -48.62 22.75
C TYR A 815 16.32 -48.69 24.24
N GLU A 816 17.35 -48.68 25.09
CA GLU A 816 17.20 -48.69 26.55
C GLU A 816 18.05 -47.60 27.23
N GLN A 817 17.38 -46.56 27.76
CA GLN A 817 17.99 -45.54 28.63
C GLN A 817 18.75 -46.19 29.80
N ALA A 818 18.12 -47.15 30.48
CA ALA A 818 18.58 -47.67 31.77
C ALA A 818 19.95 -48.36 31.76
N ASN A 819 20.38 -48.90 30.61
CA ASN A 819 21.62 -49.69 30.48
C ASN A 819 22.75 -48.94 29.74
N GLY A 820 22.81 -47.61 29.89
CA GLY A 820 23.89 -46.80 29.33
C GLY A 820 23.76 -46.55 27.83
N GLY A 821 22.52 -46.38 27.35
CA GLY A 821 22.23 -46.19 25.93
C GLY A 821 22.67 -47.39 25.11
N ALA A 822 22.10 -48.56 25.40
CA ALA A 822 22.22 -49.72 24.53
C ALA A 822 21.06 -49.70 23.53
N ALA A 823 21.32 -50.19 22.31
CA ALA A 823 20.28 -50.38 21.31
C ALA A 823 20.52 -51.65 20.49
N GLU A 824 19.46 -52.30 20.05
CA GLU A 824 19.47 -53.51 19.25
C GLU A 824 18.53 -53.36 18.05
N MET A 825 19.00 -53.74 16.86
CA MET A 825 18.25 -53.60 15.61
C MET A 825 17.90 -54.96 15.04
N TYR A 826 16.65 -55.15 14.61
CA TYR A 826 16.10 -56.39 14.10
C TYR A 826 15.57 -56.20 12.68
N SER A 827 15.72 -57.21 11.81
CA SER A 827 15.03 -57.22 10.51
C SER A 827 13.55 -57.55 10.69
N ILE A 828 12.66 -57.00 9.87
CA ILE A 828 11.24 -57.37 9.84
C ILE A 828 11.00 -58.45 8.77
N ASN A 829 10.21 -59.48 9.11
CA ASN A 829 9.81 -60.53 8.19
C ASN A 829 8.54 -60.13 7.40
N SER A 830 8.40 -60.59 6.16
CA SER A 830 7.22 -60.32 5.31
C SER A 830 5.89 -60.95 5.79
N ASN A 831 5.91 -61.71 6.88
CA ASN A 831 4.71 -62.18 7.57
C ASN A 831 4.24 -61.22 8.69
N GLY A 832 4.97 -60.13 8.94
CA GLY A 832 4.67 -59.17 10.00
C GLY A 832 5.32 -59.45 11.36
N THR A 833 6.21 -60.44 11.50
CA THR A 833 6.96 -60.65 12.76
C THR A 833 8.37 -60.07 12.71
N LEU A 834 8.98 -59.82 13.87
CA LEU A 834 10.44 -59.65 13.95
C LEU A 834 11.16 -60.90 13.44
N GLY A 835 12.30 -60.66 12.79
CA GLY A 835 13.26 -61.65 12.33
C GLY A 835 14.51 -61.67 13.20
N GLY A 836 15.67 -61.82 12.56
CA GLY A 836 16.96 -61.86 13.26
C GLY A 836 17.43 -60.47 13.70
N ARG A 837 18.17 -60.40 14.81
CA ARG A 837 18.92 -59.19 15.19
C ARG A 837 20.06 -58.97 14.18
N VAL A 838 20.06 -57.81 13.53
CA VAL A 838 21.04 -57.42 12.50
C VAL A 838 22.19 -56.59 13.04
N ALA A 839 21.96 -55.81 14.11
CA ALA A 839 22.99 -55.01 14.77
C ALA A 839 22.69 -54.84 16.27
N ALA A 840 23.71 -54.45 17.03
CA ALA A 840 23.61 -54.08 18.43
C ALA A 840 24.73 -53.09 18.78
N THR A 841 24.45 -52.14 19.67
CA THR A 841 25.39 -51.11 20.11
C THR A 841 25.23 -50.82 21.61
N LYS A 842 26.27 -50.24 22.22
CA LYS A 842 26.32 -49.80 23.62
C LYS A 842 27.10 -48.49 23.68
N GLY A 843 26.61 -47.50 24.43
CA GLY A 843 27.23 -46.18 24.51
C GLY A 843 26.65 -45.15 23.54
N TRP A 844 25.37 -45.28 23.16
CA TRP A 844 24.57 -44.09 22.84
C TRP A 844 24.34 -43.26 24.12
N ARG A 845 23.84 -42.03 23.98
CA ARG A 845 23.48 -41.21 25.13
C ARG A 845 22.32 -41.91 25.87
N SER A 846 22.46 -42.12 27.17
CA SER A 846 21.46 -42.84 28.00
C SER A 846 20.28 -41.94 28.45
N THR A 847 20.02 -40.87 27.71
CA THR A 847 19.08 -39.80 28.07
C THR A 847 18.23 -39.30 26.91
N TRP A 848 18.36 -39.90 25.72
CA TRP A 848 17.35 -39.73 24.68
C TRP A 848 15.98 -40.17 25.22
N SER A 849 14.97 -39.33 25.02
CA SER A 849 13.58 -39.57 25.38
C SER A 849 12.77 -40.11 24.22
N ASP A 850 13.06 -39.63 23.00
CA ASP A 850 12.39 -40.03 21.75
C ASP A 850 13.46 -40.30 20.67
N ILE A 851 13.23 -41.26 19.78
CA ILE A 851 14.09 -41.64 18.64
C ILE A 851 13.19 -41.94 17.43
N GLU A 852 13.36 -41.20 16.33
CA GLU A 852 12.29 -41.00 15.33
C GLU A 852 12.81 -41.09 13.88
N TYR A 853 12.24 -41.98 13.05
CA TYR A 853 12.61 -42.20 11.65
C TYR A 853 11.88 -41.27 10.69
N PHE A 854 12.63 -40.70 9.74
CA PHE A 854 12.03 -39.93 8.66
C PHE A 854 12.82 -40.01 7.36
N GLN A 855 12.11 -39.88 6.24
CA GLN A 855 12.72 -39.75 4.92
C GLN A 855 12.73 -38.29 4.45
N MET A 856 13.90 -37.79 4.08
CA MET A 856 14.05 -36.42 3.59
C MET A 856 15.19 -36.33 2.57
N GLY A 857 14.97 -35.59 1.47
CA GLY A 857 15.98 -35.44 0.40
C GLY A 857 16.39 -36.75 -0.30
N GLY A 858 15.61 -37.82 -0.16
CA GLY A 858 15.97 -39.17 -0.61
C GLY A 858 16.95 -39.91 0.30
N LYS A 859 17.16 -39.43 1.54
CA LYS A 859 17.90 -40.11 2.60
C LYS A 859 16.95 -40.73 3.63
N ASP A 860 17.37 -41.87 4.16
CA ASP A 860 16.83 -42.51 5.36
C ASP A 860 17.52 -41.85 6.59
N LEU A 861 16.78 -41.18 7.48
CA LEU A 861 17.31 -40.41 8.61
C LEU A 861 16.67 -40.83 9.95
N MET A 862 17.39 -40.59 11.05
CA MET A 862 16.94 -40.86 12.42
C MET A 862 17.20 -39.63 13.30
N LEU A 863 16.17 -39.07 13.93
CA LEU A 863 16.27 -38.06 14.98
C LEU A 863 16.44 -38.75 16.34
N PHE A 864 17.13 -38.07 17.26
CA PHE A 864 17.23 -38.41 18.67
C PHE A 864 16.99 -37.13 19.48
N TYR A 865 16.06 -37.13 20.44
CA TYR A 865 15.74 -35.96 21.26
C TYR A 865 15.95 -36.22 22.75
N GLU A 866 16.40 -35.21 23.50
CA GLU A 866 16.62 -35.25 24.96
C GLU A 866 15.83 -34.12 25.63
N LYS A 867 14.62 -34.45 26.12
CA LYS A 867 13.72 -33.53 26.84
C LYS A 867 14.40 -32.70 27.95
N LYS A 868 15.33 -33.31 28.69
CA LYS A 868 16.01 -32.64 29.83
C LYS A 868 16.92 -31.49 29.40
N SER A 869 17.55 -31.60 28.23
CA SER A 869 18.52 -30.61 27.74
C SER A 869 17.91 -29.67 26.71
N GLY A 870 16.89 -30.09 25.97
CA GLY A 870 16.45 -29.43 24.73
C GLY A 870 17.38 -29.73 23.55
N THR A 871 18.15 -30.83 23.63
CA THR A 871 19.01 -31.29 22.54
C THR A 871 18.24 -32.19 21.59
N GLY A 872 18.36 -31.93 20.28
CA GLY A 872 17.99 -32.87 19.23
C GLY A 872 19.18 -33.15 18.33
N GLU A 873 19.36 -34.38 17.84
CA GLU A 873 20.45 -34.77 16.96
C GLU A 873 19.95 -35.68 15.83
N VAL A 874 20.24 -35.34 14.58
CA VAL A 874 19.81 -36.11 13.39
C VAL A 874 21.00 -36.87 12.82
N TYR A 875 20.81 -38.15 12.50
CA TYR A 875 21.80 -39.07 11.97
C TYR A 875 21.33 -39.68 10.65
N GLU A 876 22.27 -39.95 9.74
CA GLU A 876 21.99 -40.64 8.47
C GLU A 876 22.06 -42.15 8.66
N ILE A 877 21.03 -42.87 8.20
CA ILE A 877 20.95 -44.33 8.33
C ILE A 877 21.82 -44.98 7.26
N THR A 878 22.70 -45.89 7.68
CA THR A 878 23.65 -46.56 6.79
C THR A 878 22.94 -47.57 5.87
N PRO A 879 23.51 -47.87 4.68
CA PRO A 879 23.01 -48.88 3.74
C PRO A 879 22.76 -50.31 4.28
N ASN A 880 23.18 -50.59 5.51
CA ASN A 880 23.03 -51.87 6.20
C ASN A 880 22.15 -51.76 7.47
N GLY A 881 21.41 -50.66 7.64
CA GLY A 881 20.46 -50.46 8.72
C GLY A 881 21.06 -50.11 10.09
N GLY A 882 22.34 -49.69 10.16
CA GLY A 882 22.90 -49.08 11.37
C GLY A 882 22.82 -47.55 11.34
N VAL A 883 22.73 -46.90 12.50
CA VAL A 883 22.82 -45.43 12.58
C VAL A 883 24.24 -44.97 12.26
N GLY A 884 24.39 -44.00 11.36
CA GLY A 884 25.67 -43.58 10.78
C GLY A 884 26.23 -42.28 11.38
N SER A 885 26.67 -41.37 10.51
CA SER A 885 27.19 -40.06 10.91
C SER A 885 26.06 -39.10 11.29
N ARG A 886 26.26 -38.32 12.35
CA ARG A 886 25.38 -37.20 12.70
C ARG A 886 25.41 -36.13 11.61
N VAL A 887 24.25 -35.84 11.03
CA VAL A 887 24.04 -34.81 10.00
C VAL A 887 23.76 -33.45 10.64
N MET A 888 23.07 -33.42 11.77
CA MET A 888 22.65 -32.17 12.43
C MET A 888 22.53 -32.29 13.95
N SER A 889 22.55 -31.14 14.64
CA SER A 889 22.36 -31.03 16.09
C SER A 889 21.75 -29.67 16.45
N PHE A 890 20.82 -29.68 17.42
CA PHE A 890 20.15 -28.54 18.01
C PHE A 890 20.32 -28.61 19.53
N ASN A 891 20.41 -27.47 20.22
CA ASN A 891 20.61 -27.41 21.69
C ASN A 891 19.55 -26.57 22.42
N ASN A 892 18.57 -26.06 21.68
CA ASN A 892 17.59 -25.05 22.12
C ASN A 892 16.15 -25.42 21.70
N TRP A 893 15.83 -26.72 21.59
CA TRP A 893 14.42 -27.12 21.50
C TRP A 893 13.74 -26.89 22.85
N ASP A 894 12.41 -26.81 22.86
CA ASP A 894 11.68 -26.78 24.12
C ASP A 894 11.90 -28.09 24.90
N LYS A 895 11.64 -28.02 26.20
CA LYS A 895 11.85 -29.09 27.19
C LYS A 895 10.50 -29.60 27.72
N SER A 896 9.40 -29.00 27.25
CA SER A 896 8.05 -29.44 27.57
C SER A 896 7.60 -30.64 26.74
N TRP A 897 8.10 -30.80 25.49
CA TRP A 897 7.69 -31.87 24.58
C TRP A 897 7.84 -33.25 25.18
N ASN A 898 6.77 -34.04 25.09
CA ASN A 898 6.65 -35.38 25.65
C ASN A 898 6.94 -36.50 24.66
N ASP A 899 6.89 -36.17 23.37
CA ASP A 899 6.47 -37.03 22.25
C ASP A 899 6.57 -36.15 20.98
N ILE A 900 7.24 -36.62 19.92
CA ILE A 900 7.70 -35.80 18.77
C ILE A 900 7.63 -36.57 17.45
N GLU A 901 6.51 -36.45 16.75
CA GLU A 901 6.05 -37.38 15.73
C GLU A 901 6.26 -36.90 14.27
N PRO A 902 6.83 -37.68 13.32
CA PRO A 902 7.11 -37.30 11.92
C PRO A 902 5.86 -37.21 11.01
N GLY A 903 4.96 -36.29 11.36
CA GLY A 903 3.65 -35.96 10.77
C GLY A 903 3.44 -35.82 9.25
N ASN A 904 4.39 -36.12 8.34
CA ASN A 904 4.13 -36.45 6.92
C ASN A 904 5.29 -37.18 6.20
N LEU A 905 5.26 -38.51 6.17
CA LEU A 905 6.31 -39.36 5.57
C LEU A 905 6.23 -39.61 4.04
N ASN A 906 5.35 -38.91 3.30
CA ASN A 906 5.21 -39.11 1.84
C ASN A 906 6.41 -38.55 1.06
N SER A 907 7.50 -39.32 0.97
CA SER A 907 8.70 -38.90 0.24
C SER A 907 8.41 -38.67 -1.26
N ILE A 908 9.14 -37.74 -1.89
CA ILE A 908 8.93 -37.35 -3.29
C ILE A 908 8.99 -38.56 -4.25
N ASP A 909 9.74 -39.60 -3.90
CA ASP A 909 9.86 -40.83 -4.70
C ASP A 909 8.64 -41.75 -4.58
N GLN A 910 7.98 -41.78 -3.42
CA GLN A 910 6.66 -42.41 -3.28
C GLN A 910 5.61 -41.65 -4.11
N GLN A 911 5.62 -40.31 -4.04
CA GLN A 911 4.71 -39.46 -4.82
C GLN A 911 4.92 -39.63 -6.33
N ILE A 912 6.16 -39.62 -6.81
CA ILE A 912 6.53 -39.91 -8.21
C ILE A 912 6.09 -41.31 -8.64
N SER A 913 6.28 -42.32 -7.78
CA SER A 913 5.85 -43.70 -8.07
C SER A 913 4.33 -43.82 -8.19
N TRP A 914 3.59 -43.16 -7.30
CA TRP A 914 2.13 -43.08 -7.39
C TRP A 914 1.67 -42.35 -8.66
N LEU A 915 2.27 -41.19 -8.97
CA LEU A 915 1.97 -40.43 -10.19
C LEU A 915 2.25 -41.28 -11.45
N LYS A 916 3.39 -41.97 -11.51
CA LYS A 916 3.77 -42.85 -12.63
C LYS A 916 2.87 -44.08 -12.78
N ASN A 917 2.26 -44.56 -11.70
CA ASN A 917 1.29 -45.66 -11.78
C ASN A 917 -0.15 -45.17 -12.10
N ASN A 918 -0.51 -43.94 -11.72
CA ASN A 918 -1.87 -43.41 -11.83
C ASN A 918 -2.09 -42.43 -13.00
N TRP A 919 -1.06 -42.06 -13.76
CA TRP A 919 -1.10 -40.98 -14.76
C TRP A 919 -2.26 -41.08 -15.76
N ARG A 920 -2.70 -42.29 -16.15
CA ARG A 920 -3.88 -42.50 -17.03
C ARG A 920 -5.19 -42.04 -16.37
N SER A 921 -5.40 -42.40 -15.10
CA SER A 921 -6.57 -42.00 -14.31
C SER A 921 -6.61 -40.50 -14.07
N LEU A 922 -5.44 -39.89 -13.81
CA LEU A 922 -5.28 -38.44 -13.67
C LEU A 922 -5.59 -37.73 -15.00
N SER A 923 -5.05 -38.23 -16.12
CA SER A 923 -5.30 -37.68 -17.46
C SER A 923 -6.76 -37.76 -17.90
N ALA A 924 -7.48 -38.81 -17.50
CA ALA A 924 -8.90 -38.95 -17.80
C ALA A 924 -9.75 -37.83 -17.16
N LYS A 925 -9.40 -37.40 -15.94
CA LYS A 925 -10.11 -36.34 -15.18
C LYS A 925 -9.86 -34.93 -15.72
N MET A 926 -8.74 -34.67 -16.39
CA MET A 926 -8.37 -33.37 -16.93
C MET A 926 -9.08 -33.04 -18.25
N SER A 927 -9.50 -31.79 -18.47
CA SER A 927 -9.72 -31.28 -19.83
C SER A 927 -8.52 -30.45 -20.31
N LEU A 928 -8.22 -30.50 -21.60
CA LEU A 928 -7.26 -29.57 -22.21
C LEU A 928 -7.87 -28.18 -22.37
N SER A 929 -9.18 -28.13 -22.61
CA SER A 929 -9.93 -26.91 -22.79
C SER A 929 -9.83 -25.97 -21.60
N SER A 930 -9.93 -24.67 -21.88
CA SER A 930 -9.82 -23.58 -20.91
C SER A 930 -10.78 -22.45 -21.30
N LEU A 931 -11.10 -21.54 -20.38
CA LEU A 931 -11.88 -20.32 -20.63
C LEU A 931 -11.01 -19.11 -20.23
N LEU A 932 -10.83 -18.16 -21.13
CA LEU A 932 -10.16 -16.87 -20.92
C LEU A 932 -11.23 -15.82 -20.63
N PHE A 933 -11.06 -15.08 -19.55
CA PHE A 933 -11.95 -13.99 -19.14
C PHE A 933 -11.19 -12.68 -19.30
N TYR A 934 -11.74 -11.72 -20.04
CA TYR A 934 -11.15 -10.39 -20.19
C TYR A 934 -11.96 -9.32 -19.44
N GLU A 935 -11.28 -8.40 -18.77
CA GLU A 935 -11.88 -7.27 -18.03
C GLU A 935 -11.32 -5.96 -18.60
N ASN A 936 -12.12 -5.23 -19.38
CA ASN A 936 -11.65 -4.01 -20.03
C ASN A 936 -11.43 -2.83 -19.06
N THR A 937 -12.05 -2.85 -17.88
CA THR A 937 -11.89 -1.81 -16.85
C THR A 937 -10.53 -1.87 -16.16
N SER A 938 -10.00 -3.07 -15.93
CA SER A 938 -8.68 -3.32 -15.33
C SER A 938 -7.58 -3.40 -16.40
N GLY A 939 -7.87 -3.98 -17.57
CA GLY A 939 -6.87 -4.40 -18.54
C GLY A 939 -6.27 -5.77 -18.19
N THR A 940 -7.07 -6.66 -17.60
CA THR A 940 -6.64 -7.98 -17.09
C THR A 940 -7.29 -9.11 -17.89
N GLY A 941 -6.50 -10.13 -18.24
CA GLY A 941 -6.96 -11.41 -18.77
C GLY A 941 -6.70 -12.55 -17.80
N VAL A 942 -7.69 -13.40 -17.52
CA VAL A 942 -7.59 -14.54 -16.60
C VAL A 942 -8.01 -15.83 -17.29
N LEU A 943 -7.11 -16.81 -17.36
CA LEU A 943 -7.39 -18.12 -17.95
C LEU A 943 -7.69 -19.15 -16.88
N HIS A 944 -8.82 -19.84 -16.98
CA HIS A 944 -9.23 -20.97 -16.16
C HIS A 944 -9.24 -22.27 -16.96
N GLY A 945 -8.79 -23.38 -16.36
CA GLY A 945 -9.00 -24.69 -16.98
C GLY A 945 -10.46 -25.13 -16.91
N VAL A 946 -10.96 -25.86 -17.91
CA VAL A 946 -12.27 -26.53 -17.85
C VAL A 946 -12.13 -27.91 -17.21
N ASN A 947 -13.06 -28.25 -16.31
CA ASN A 947 -13.14 -29.57 -15.67
C ASN A 947 -13.84 -30.61 -16.57
N SER A 948 -13.65 -31.90 -16.29
CA SER A 948 -14.26 -32.99 -17.08
C SER A 948 -15.79 -33.10 -17.00
N ASN A 949 -16.43 -32.39 -16.07
CA ASN A 949 -17.89 -32.21 -16.00
C ASN A 949 -18.38 -30.97 -16.78
N GLY A 950 -17.48 -30.17 -17.36
CA GLY A 950 -17.79 -28.90 -18.00
C GLY A 950 -17.75 -27.68 -17.08
N SER A 951 -17.48 -27.81 -15.77
CA SER A 951 -17.40 -26.63 -14.91
C SER A 951 -16.13 -25.82 -15.15
N LEU A 952 -16.16 -24.55 -14.73
CA LEU A 952 -14.94 -23.80 -14.46
C LEU A 952 -14.08 -24.59 -13.45
N GLY A 953 -12.76 -24.60 -13.69
CA GLY A 953 -11.75 -25.22 -12.85
C GLY A 953 -10.70 -24.22 -12.39
N ALA A 954 -9.55 -24.74 -11.97
CA ALA A 954 -8.46 -23.92 -11.43
C ALA A 954 -7.97 -22.86 -12.43
N GLN A 955 -7.71 -21.66 -11.91
CA GLN A 955 -6.99 -20.60 -12.61
C GLN A 955 -5.61 -21.13 -13.05
N ILE A 956 -5.26 -20.89 -14.31
CA ILE A 956 -4.01 -21.31 -14.94
C ILE A 956 -3.02 -20.12 -14.98
N THR A 957 -3.54 -18.93 -15.29
CA THR A 957 -2.77 -17.69 -15.30
C THR A 957 -3.70 -16.48 -15.20
N GLU A 958 -3.18 -15.38 -14.66
CA GLU A 958 -3.74 -14.02 -14.74
C GLU A 958 -2.66 -13.15 -15.41
N THR A 959 -3.04 -12.09 -16.11
CA THR A 959 -2.11 -11.24 -16.88
C THR A 959 -2.69 -9.84 -17.01
N ASP A 960 -1.99 -8.86 -16.47
CA ASP A 960 -2.38 -7.45 -16.47
C ASP A 960 -1.69 -6.65 -17.59
N GLY A 961 -2.14 -5.42 -17.79
CA GLY A 961 -1.53 -4.49 -18.74
C GLY A 961 -1.98 -4.69 -20.20
N TRP A 962 -3.04 -5.47 -20.44
CA TRP A 962 -3.76 -5.45 -21.70
C TRP A 962 -4.44 -4.08 -21.88
N ARG A 963 -4.74 -3.69 -23.12
CA ARG A 963 -5.43 -2.42 -23.37
C ARG A 963 -6.81 -2.43 -22.70
N LYS A 964 -7.28 -1.25 -22.30
CA LYS A 964 -8.63 -1.01 -21.76
C LYS A 964 -9.67 -0.64 -22.84
N THR A 965 -9.28 -0.83 -24.10
CA THR A 965 -9.99 -0.34 -25.28
C THR A 965 -10.46 -1.44 -26.21
N TRP A 966 -10.01 -2.69 -26.01
CA TRP A 966 -10.51 -3.85 -26.74
C TRP A 966 -12.02 -3.98 -26.51
N SER A 967 -12.75 -4.22 -27.61
CA SER A 967 -14.18 -4.45 -27.60
C SER A 967 -14.52 -5.92 -27.75
N GLU A 968 -13.72 -6.67 -28.53
CA GLU A 968 -13.75 -8.14 -28.57
C GLU A 968 -12.32 -8.71 -28.54
N VAL A 969 -12.19 -9.89 -27.93
CA VAL A 969 -11.03 -10.77 -27.85
C VAL A 969 -11.47 -12.12 -28.39
N GLU A 970 -10.73 -12.75 -29.32
CA GLU A 970 -11.28 -13.84 -30.13
C GLU A 970 -10.23 -14.95 -30.40
N TYR A 971 -10.55 -16.21 -30.10
CA TYR A 971 -9.68 -17.37 -30.14
C TYR A 971 -9.85 -18.23 -31.40
N TYR A 972 -8.80 -18.20 -32.24
CA TYR A 972 -8.82 -18.89 -33.52
C TYR A 972 -7.68 -19.89 -33.70
N LYS A 973 -7.79 -20.70 -34.76
CA LYS A 973 -6.74 -21.66 -35.16
C LYS A 973 -6.18 -21.33 -36.54
N ALA A 974 -4.86 -21.35 -36.65
CA ALA A 974 -4.15 -21.01 -37.87
C ALA A 974 -2.98 -21.97 -38.13
N GLY A 975 -3.01 -22.70 -39.24
CA GLY A 975 -1.96 -23.66 -39.60
C GLY A 975 -1.80 -24.84 -38.61
N GLY A 976 -2.76 -25.04 -37.70
CA GLY A 976 -2.64 -25.98 -36.58
C GLY A 976 -1.81 -25.46 -35.40
N LYS A 977 -1.61 -24.14 -35.31
CA LYS A 977 -1.34 -23.42 -34.06
C LYS A 977 -2.66 -22.87 -33.50
N ASP A 978 -2.65 -22.60 -32.21
CA ASP A 978 -3.68 -21.87 -31.48
C ASP A 978 -3.27 -20.38 -31.42
N MET A 979 -4.23 -19.47 -31.59
CA MET A 979 -4.03 -18.02 -31.79
C MET A 979 -5.07 -17.22 -31.03
N ILE A 980 -4.81 -15.93 -30.82
CA ILE A 980 -5.75 -14.99 -30.20
C ILE A 980 -5.69 -13.65 -30.94
N LEU A 981 -6.87 -13.10 -31.19
CA LEU A 981 -7.16 -11.82 -31.83
C LEU A 981 -7.60 -10.84 -30.74
N PHE A 982 -7.20 -9.59 -30.89
CA PHE A 982 -7.72 -8.47 -30.11
C PHE A 982 -8.17 -7.41 -31.09
N TYR A 983 -9.40 -6.91 -30.94
CA TYR A 983 -9.89 -5.81 -31.77
C TYR A 983 -10.60 -4.77 -30.91
N GLN A 984 -10.51 -3.52 -31.36
CA GLN A 984 -11.22 -2.40 -30.80
C GLN A 984 -11.97 -1.65 -31.90
N GLN A 985 -13.27 -1.49 -31.69
CA GLN A 985 -14.12 -0.56 -32.45
C GLN A 985 -13.55 0.87 -32.42
N LYS A 986 -12.96 1.28 -31.29
CA LYS A 986 -12.32 2.60 -31.10
C LYS A 986 -11.03 2.73 -31.93
N ASP A 987 -10.64 3.96 -32.22
CA ASP A 987 -9.43 4.32 -32.98
C ASP A 987 -9.35 3.73 -34.40
N GLY A 988 -10.50 3.52 -35.04
CA GLY A 988 -10.57 3.18 -36.47
C GLY A 988 -10.46 1.69 -36.78
N GLY A 989 -10.98 0.81 -35.92
CA GLY A 989 -10.94 -0.63 -36.14
C GLY A 989 -9.51 -1.17 -36.03
N TYR A 990 -8.86 -0.88 -34.90
CA TYR A 990 -7.52 -1.38 -34.62
C TYR A 990 -7.58 -2.82 -34.12
N ALA A 991 -6.70 -3.68 -34.64
CA ALA A 991 -6.58 -5.07 -34.19
C ALA A 991 -5.14 -5.56 -34.12
N GLU A 992 -4.87 -6.47 -33.19
CA GLU A 992 -3.62 -7.20 -33.01
C GLU A 992 -3.88 -8.72 -32.99
N MET A 993 -2.91 -9.52 -33.43
CA MET A 993 -3.01 -10.99 -33.49
C MET A 993 -1.76 -11.63 -32.90
N TYR A 994 -1.93 -12.67 -32.08
CA TYR A 994 -0.85 -13.32 -31.36
C TYR A 994 -0.92 -14.85 -31.44
N THR A 995 0.23 -15.53 -31.41
CA THR A 995 0.26 -16.97 -31.11
C THR A 995 -0.07 -17.22 -29.65
N VAL A 996 -0.85 -18.27 -29.38
CA VAL A 996 -1.04 -18.78 -28.02
C VAL A 996 -0.06 -19.93 -27.78
N GLY A 997 0.71 -19.83 -26.68
CA GLY A 997 1.67 -20.83 -26.25
C GLY A 997 1.02 -21.96 -25.43
N ALA A 998 1.85 -22.79 -24.78
CA ALA A 998 1.33 -23.83 -23.91
C ALA A 998 0.46 -23.22 -22.79
N TYR A 999 -0.64 -23.90 -22.46
CA TYR A 999 -1.56 -23.51 -21.37
C TYR A 999 -2.12 -22.08 -21.49
N GLY A 1000 -2.42 -21.63 -22.70
CA GLY A 1000 -3.04 -20.32 -22.96
C GLY A 1000 -2.14 -19.11 -22.67
N SER A 1001 -0.82 -19.32 -22.71
CA SER A 1001 0.16 -18.24 -22.53
C SER A 1001 0.24 -17.31 -23.74
N TYR A 1002 0.50 -16.03 -23.49
CA TYR A 1002 0.66 -15.02 -24.54
C TYR A 1002 2.01 -15.21 -25.26
N GLY A 1003 1.97 -15.51 -26.56
CA GLY A 1003 3.16 -15.66 -27.40
C GLY A 1003 3.49 -14.41 -28.21
N SER A 1004 4.18 -14.58 -29.33
CA SER A 1004 4.60 -13.47 -30.20
C SER A 1004 3.42 -12.87 -31.00
N ARG A 1005 3.42 -11.55 -31.17
CA ARG A 1005 2.51 -10.87 -32.12
C ARG A 1005 2.83 -11.32 -33.55
N VAL A 1006 1.84 -11.83 -34.27
CA VAL A 1006 1.94 -12.22 -35.68
C VAL A 1006 1.46 -11.11 -36.62
N ALA A 1007 0.53 -10.26 -36.20
CA ALA A 1007 0.07 -9.12 -36.99
C ALA A 1007 -0.48 -7.96 -36.13
N GLN A 1008 -0.61 -6.79 -36.76
CA GLN A 1008 -1.32 -5.61 -36.26
C GLN A 1008 -1.91 -4.84 -37.45
N THR A 1009 -3.05 -4.17 -37.28
CA THR A 1009 -3.74 -3.43 -38.35
C THR A 1009 -4.56 -2.27 -37.77
N ASN A 1010 -4.59 -1.13 -38.46
CA ASN A 1010 -5.34 0.09 -38.12
C ASN A 1010 -6.38 0.43 -39.21
N GLY A 1011 -6.85 -0.57 -39.95
CA GLY A 1011 -7.63 -0.39 -41.18
C GLY A 1011 -8.77 -1.37 -41.37
N TRP A 1012 -9.26 -2.00 -40.29
CA TRP A 1012 -10.57 -2.65 -40.32
C TRP A 1012 -11.67 -1.60 -40.09
N LYS A 1013 -12.94 -1.98 -40.20
CA LYS A 1013 -14.00 -1.06 -39.82
C LYS A 1013 -14.03 -0.94 -38.30
N SER A 1014 -14.29 0.26 -37.80
CA SER A 1014 -14.69 0.54 -36.41
C SER A 1014 -16.12 0.09 -36.08
N THR A 1015 -16.86 -0.45 -37.05
CA THR A 1015 -18.29 -0.79 -36.96
C THR A 1015 -18.57 -2.29 -36.92
N TRP A 1016 -17.53 -3.14 -36.86
CA TRP A 1016 -17.72 -4.55 -36.49
C TRP A 1016 -18.07 -4.61 -35.01
N THR A 1017 -19.16 -5.28 -34.68
CA THR A 1017 -19.75 -5.38 -33.34
C THR A 1017 -19.63 -6.78 -32.74
N ASP A 1018 -18.88 -7.65 -33.43
CA ASP A 1018 -18.87 -9.12 -33.33
C ASP A 1018 -17.82 -9.64 -34.34
N ILE A 1019 -16.90 -10.48 -33.91
CA ILE A 1019 -15.83 -11.10 -34.73
C ILE A 1019 -15.62 -12.53 -34.21
N GLU A 1020 -15.76 -13.53 -35.09
CA GLU A 1020 -16.09 -14.90 -34.65
C GLU A 1020 -15.39 -15.98 -35.51
N TYR A 1021 -14.63 -16.87 -34.88
CA TYR A 1021 -13.87 -17.95 -35.50
C TYR A 1021 -14.67 -19.24 -35.67
N TYR A 1022 -14.84 -19.60 -36.94
CA TYR A 1022 -15.60 -20.78 -37.31
C TYR A 1022 -14.86 -21.71 -38.25
N ARG A 1023 -15.33 -22.95 -38.28
CA ARG A 1023 -14.84 -23.98 -39.19
C ARG A 1023 -15.92 -24.35 -40.18
N ALA A 1024 -15.52 -24.57 -41.44
CA ALA A 1024 -16.43 -25.08 -42.46
C ALA A 1024 -15.69 -25.87 -43.53
N GLY A 1025 -16.13 -27.12 -43.77
CA GLY A 1025 -15.52 -27.98 -44.79
C GLY A 1025 -14.02 -28.23 -44.55
N GLY A 1026 -13.60 -28.28 -43.29
CA GLY A 1026 -12.20 -28.47 -42.89
C GLY A 1026 -11.28 -27.26 -43.11
N LYS A 1027 -11.83 -26.05 -43.27
CA LYS A 1027 -11.09 -24.78 -43.36
C LYS A 1027 -11.31 -23.98 -42.08
N ASP A 1028 -10.33 -23.15 -41.76
CA ASP A 1028 -10.32 -22.21 -40.64
C ASP A 1028 -10.66 -20.81 -41.18
N LEU A 1029 -11.71 -20.19 -40.65
CA LEU A 1029 -12.37 -19.01 -41.20
C LEU A 1029 -12.71 -18.01 -40.08
N MET A 1030 -12.85 -16.73 -40.45
CA MET A 1030 -13.20 -15.65 -39.52
C MET A 1030 -14.42 -14.89 -40.06
N LEU A 1031 -15.41 -14.68 -39.20
CA LEU A 1031 -16.63 -13.90 -39.43
C LEU A 1031 -16.45 -12.49 -38.85
N PHE A 1032 -17.07 -11.51 -39.48
CA PHE A 1032 -17.20 -10.14 -38.96
C PHE A 1032 -18.64 -9.71 -39.17
N TYR A 1033 -19.34 -9.29 -38.11
CA TYR A 1033 -20.72 -8.80 -38.19
C TYR A 1033 -20.83 -7.36 -37.70
N GLU A 1034 -21.76 -6.62 -38.32
CA GLU A 1034 -21.96 -5.18 -38.14
C GLU A 1034 -23.47 -4.95 -37.92
N GLN A 1035 -23.86 -4.88 -36.64
CA GLN A 1035 -25.26 -4.67 -36.24
C GLN A 1035 -25.82 -3.36 -36.82
N ALA A 1036 -25.07 -2.26 -36.65
CA ALA A 1036 -25.49 -0.91 -37.06
C ALA A 1036 -25.62 -0.75 -38.59
N GLY A 1037 -24.87 -1.52 -39.39
CA GLY A 1037 -24.92 -1.50 -40.86
C GLY A 1037 -26.05 -2.34 -41.46
N GLY A 1038 -27.16 -2.50 -40.73
CA GLY A 1038 -28.34 -3.23 -41.20
C GLY A 1038 -28.20 -4.75 -41.15
N GLY A 1039 -27.36 -5.29 -40.27
CA GLY A 1039 -27.07 -6.72 -40.22
C GLY A 1039 -26.19 -7.17 -41.40
N ARG A 1040 -25.09 -6.44 -41.61
CA ARG A 1040 -24.05 -6.82 -42.57
C ARG A 1040 -23.12 -7.84 -41.93
N ALA A 1041 -22.68 -8.83 -42.70
CA ALA A 1041 -21.56 -9.68 -42.30
C ALA A 1041 -20.61 -9.97 -43.46
N GLU A 1042 -19.34 -10.18 -43.14
CA GLU A 1042 -18.27 -10.55 -44.06
C GLU A 1042 -17.50 -11.75 -43.53
N MET A 1043 -17.08 -12.64 -44.43
CA MET A 1043 -16.39 -13.87 -44.05
C MET A 1043 -15.05 -13.96 -44.77
N TYR A 1044 -14.01 -14.33 -44.03
CA TYR A 1044 -12.62 -14.33 -44.48
C TYR A 1044 -11.97 -15.69 -44.24
N ARG A 1045 -10.98 -16.04 -45.08
CA ARG A 1045 -10.09 -17.18 -44.80
C ARG A 1045 -9.03 -16.77 -43.77
N ILE A 1046 -8.68 -17.67 -42.86
CA ILE A 1046 -7.48 -17.52 -42.01
C ILE A 1046 -6.26 -18.14 -42.73
N ASN A 1047 -5.14 -17.42 -42.75
CA ASN A 1047 -3.89 -17.91 -43.34
C ASN A 1047 -3.11 -18.80 -42.35
N ALA A 1048 -2.22 -19.65 -42.87
CA ALA A 1048 -1.49 -20.63 -42.04
C ALA A 1048 -0.44 -20.03 -41.07
N ASP A 1049 -0.19 -18.72 -41.16
CA ASP A 1049 0.70 -17.94 -40.29
C ASP A 1049 -0.05 -17.25 -39.12
N GLY A 1050 -1.38 -17.13 -39.22
CA GLY A 1050 -2.24 -16.38 -38.29
C GLY A 1050 -2.92 -15.16 -38.90
N THR A 1051 -2.50 -14.70 -40.07
CA THR A 1051 -3.02 -13.46 -40.68
C THR A 1051 -4.41 -13.66 -41.32
N LEU A 1052 -5.18 -12.57 -41.41
CA LEU A 1052 -6.43 -12.58 -42.16
C LEU A 1052 -6.14 -12.63 -43.67
N GLY A 1053 -6.71 -13.62 -44.35
CA GLY A 1053 -6.59 -13.82 -45.79
C GLY A 1053 -7.70 -13.16 -46.60
N GLY A 1054 -7.93 -13.65 -47.82
CA GLY A 1054 -8.95 -13.11 -48.71
C GLY A 1054 -10.37 -13.33 -48.19
N ARG A 1055 -11.24 -12.32 -48.40
CA ARG A 1055 -12.69 -12.40 -48.15
C ARG A 1055 -13.33 -13.45 -49.07
N ILE A 1056 -14.08 -14.39 -48.49
CA ILE A 1056 -14.76 -15.47 -49.19
C ILE A 1056 -16.26 -15.21 -49.41
N ALA A 1057 -16.90 -14.38 -48.57
CA ALA A 1057 -18.31 -14.02 -48.71
C ALA A 1057 -18.65 -12.66 -48.07
N THR A 1058 -19.83 -12.14 -48.42
CA THR A 1058 -20.42 -10.92 -47.85
C THR A 1058 -21.94 -11.03 -47.93
N THR A 1059 -22.64 -10.51 -46.92
CA THR A 1059 -24.10 -10.43 -46.86
C THR A 1059 -24.54 -9.14 -46.15
N SER A 1060 -25.77 -8.71 -46.43
CA SER A 1060 -26.47 -7.60 -45.76
C SER A 1060 -27.95 -7.94 -45.60
N SER A 1061 -28.23 -9.23 -45.31
CA SER A 1061 -29.59 -9.79 -45.20
C SER A 1061 -29.82 -10.49 -43.86
N TRP A 1062 -28.98 -10.23 -42.85
CA TRP A 1062 -29.16 -10.74 -41.49
C TRP A 1062 -29.94 -9.71 -40.67
N LEU A 1063 -30.41 -10.09 -39.48
CA LEU A 1063 -31.12 -9.15 -38.62
C LEU A 1063 -30.10 -8.20 -37.99
N SER A 1064 -30.35 -6.89 -38.03
CA SER A 1064 -29.61 -5.84 -37.31
C SER A 1064 -29.90 -5.85 -35.79
N LYS A 1065 -30.12 -7.03 -35.22
CA LYS A 1065 -30.55 -7.25 -33.83
C LYS A 1065 -29.76 -8.34 -33.11
N TRP A 1066 -29.02 -9.18 -33.83
CA TRP A 1066 -28.07 -10.09 -33.18
C TRP A 1066 -27.06 -9.27 -32.35
N SER A 1067 -26.76 -9.79 -31.18
CA SER A 1067 -25.91 -9.17 -30.14
C SER A 1067 -24.61 -9.94 -29.92
N ASP A 1068 -24.48 -11.09 -30.59
CA ASP A 1068 -23.72 -12.29 -30.18
C ASP A 1068 -23.96 -13.37 -31.27
N ILE A 1069 -22.89 -13.94 -31.81
CA ILE A 1069 -22.88 -14.93 -32.91
C ILE A 1069 -21.75 -15.92 -32.63
N GLU A 1070 -22.07 -17.21 -32.55
CA GLU A 1070 -21.23 -18.20 -31.86
C GLU A 1070 -21.12 -19.52 -32.66
N TYR A 1071 -19.90 -19.92 -33.06
CA TYR A 1071 -19.66 -21.19 -33.78
C TYR A 1071 -19.58 -22.39 -32.85
N TYR A 1072 -20.40 -23.39 -33.14
CA TYR A 1072 -20.42 -24.61 -32.35
C TYR A 1072 -20.48 -25.88 -33.19
N ARG A 1073 -20.38 -27.02 -32.50
CA ARG A 1073 -20.51 -28.33 -33.13
C ARG A 1073 -21.64 -29.16 -32.55
N ALA A 1074 -22.35 -29.84 -33.45
CA ALA A 1074 -23.35 -30.83 -33.12
C ALA A 1074 -22.94 -32.17 -33.75
N GLY A 1075 -22.12 -32.94 -33.02
CA GLY A 1075 -21.57 -34.19 -33.52
C GLY A 1075 -20.58 -33.96 -34.67
N ASP A 1076 -20.92 -34.42 -35.88
CA ASP A 1076 -20.11 -34.26 -37.10
C ASP A 1076 -20.42 -32.97 -37.89
N LYS A 1077 -21.44 -32.19 -37.48
CA LYS A 1077 -21.81 -30.91 -38.11
C LYS A 1077 -21.07 -29.72 -37.50
N ASP A 1078 -20.65 -28.82 -38.39
CA ASP A 1078 -20.24 -27.45 -38.09
C ASP A 1078 -21.51 -26.55 -38.09
N MET A 1079 -21.71 -25.74 -37.03
CA MET A 1079 -22.93 -24.97 -36.79
C MET A 1079 -22.61 -23.50 -36.43
N MET A 1080 -23.62 -22.63 -36.51
CA MET A 1080 -23.55 -21.23 -36.08
C MET A 1080 -24.82 -20.85 -35.32
N LEU A 1081 -24.66 -20.29 -34.12
CA LEU A 1081 -25.72 -19.70 -33.29
C LEU A 1081 -25.77 -18.18 -33.56
N PHE A 1082 -26.96 -17.62 -33.44
CA PHE A 1082 -27.20 -16.19 -33.44
C PHE A 1082 -28.12 -15.88 -32.26
N TYR A 1083 -27.68 -15.02 -31.34
CA TYR A 1083 -28.48 -14.60 -30.20
C TYR A 1083 -28.83 -13.11 -30.29
N GLN A 1084 -30.02 -12.74 -29.83
CA GLN A 1084 -30.39 -11.35 -29.59
C GLN A 1084 -30.92 -11.19 -28.16
N GLN A 1085 -30.39 -10.19 -27.45
CA GLN A 1085 -30.98 -9.68 -26.20
C GLN A 1085 -32.35 -9.03 -26.46
N ALA A 1086 -32.52 -8.42 -27.64
CA ALA A 1086 -33.72 -7.68 -28.03
C ALA A 1086 -34.99 -8.55 -28.05
N ASP A 1087 -36.16 -7.87 -27.97
CA ASP A 1087 -37.51 -8.44 -28.09
C ASP A 1087 -37.82 -9.60 -27.11
N GLY A 1088 -37.15 -9.64 -25.95
CA GLY A 1088 -37.37 -10.65 -24.91
C GLY A 1088 -36.55 -11.93 -25.08
N GLY A 1089 -35.40 -11.84 -25.76
CA GLY A 1089 -34.42 -12.92 -25.86
C GLY A 1089 -34.79 -13.98 -26.92
N MET A 1090 -33.93 -14.18 -27.91
CA MET A 1090 -34.14 -15.19 -28.96
C MET A 1090 -32.82 -15.74 -29.49
N GLY A 1091 -32.74 -17.06 -29.63
CA GLY A 1091 -31.64 -17.76 -30.32
C GLY A 1091 -32.09 -18.37 -31.64
N ALA A 1092 -31.22 -18.38 -32.66
CA ALA A 1092 -31.43 -19.04 -33.94
C ALA A 1092 -30.19 -19.81 -34.39
N MET A 1093 -30.36 -21.08 -34.76
CA MET A 1093 -29.27 -22.00 -35.09
C MET A 1093 -29.25 -22.35 -36.57
N PHE A 1094 -28.06 -22.38 -37.19
CA PHE A 1094 -27.86 -22.67 -38.60
C PHE A 1094 -26.74 -23.70 -38.83
N GLU A 1095 -26.94 -24.60 -39.78
CA GLU A 1095 -25.90 -25.54 -40.24
C GLU A 1095 -24.99 -24.86 -41.27
N LEU A 1096 -23.66 -24.97 -41.14
CA LEU A 1096 -22.70 -24.34 -42.03
C LEU A 1096 -22.47 -25.17 -43.31
N LYS A 1097 -22.32 -24.50 -44.47
CA LYS A 1097 -21.95 -25.15 -45.73
C LYS A 1097 -20.43 -25.28 -45.85
N GLU A 1098 -19.93 -26.31 -46.55
CA GLU A 1098 -18.49 -26.52 -46.82
C GLU A 1098 -17.76 -25.32 -47.47
N ASN A 1099 -18.47 -24.37 -48.07
CA ASN A 1099 -17.90 -23.15 -48.65
C ASN A 1099 -17.70 -22.00 -47.64
N GLY A 1100 -18.09 -22.16 -46.38
CA GLY A 1100 -17.99 -21.13 -45.34
C GLY A 1100 -19.19 -20.19 -45.23
N THR A 1101 -20.33 -20.49 -45.88
CA THR A 1101 -21.55 -19.67 -45.79
C THR A 1101 -22.64 -20.37 -44.99
N LEU A 1102 -23.54 -19.62 -44.32
CA LEU A 1102 -24.70 -20.19 -43.63
C LEU A 1102 -25.55 -21.06 -44.56
N GLY A 1103 -25.94 -22.23 -44.08
CA GLY A 1103 -26.86 -23.16 -44.72
C GLY A 1103 -28.27 -23.05 -44.17
N LYS A 1104 -28.84 -24.21 -43.79
CA LYS A 1104 -30.23 -24.31 -43.34
C LYS A 1104 -30.35 -23.86 -41.88
N ARG A 1105 -31.37 -23.05 -41.57
CA ARG A 1105 -31.78 -22.81 -40.17
C ARG A 1105 -32.35 -24.09 -39.58
N VAL A 1106 -31.73 -24.58 -38.51
CA VAL A 1106 -32.05 -25.83 -37.83
C VAL A 1106 -33.07 -25.61 -36.72
N ALA A 1107 -32.90 -24.55 -35.92
CA ALA A 1107 -33.82 -24.18 -34.84
C ALA A 1107 -33.94 -22.66 -34.70
N MET A 1108 -35.01 -22.20 -34.03
CA MET A 1108 -35.25 -20.79 -33.72
C MET A 1108 -36.20 -20.71 -32.52
N THR A 1109 -35.74 -20.14 -31.42
CA THR A 1109 -36.40 -20.24 -30.10
C THR A 1109 -36.49 -18.85 -29.47
N LYS A 1110 -37.70 -18.41 -29.14
CA LYS A 1110 -38.00 -17.16 -28.43
C LYS A 1110 -38.17 -17.40 -26.93
N GLY A 1111 -38.04 -16.35 -26.12
CA GLY A 1111 -38.14 -16.44 -24.67
C GLY A 1111 -36.88 -16.98 -24.00
N TRP A 1112 -35.72 -16.76 -24.64
CA TRP A 1112 -34.42 -16.91 -23.95
C TRP A 1112 -34.27 -15.78 -22.93
N ARG A 1113 -33.33 -15.89 -21.98
CA ARG A 1113 -33.09 -14.80 -21.03
C ARG A 1113 -32.41 -13.65 -21.77
N ALA A 1114 -33.13 -12.53 -21.94
CA ALA A 1114 -32.68 -11.31 -22.62
C ALA A 1114 -31.48 -10.58 -21.96
N THR A 1115 -30.87 -11.15 -20.93
CA THR A 1115 -29.78 -10.56 -20.13
C THR A 1115 -28.49 -11.37 -20.17
N TRP A 1116 -28.43 -12.46 -20.95
CA TRP A 1116 -27.13 -13.01 -21.36
C TRP A 1116 -26.35 -11.93 -22.09
N SER A 1117 -25.12 -11.71 -21.63
CA SER A 1117 -24.18 -10.72 -22.18
C SER A 1117 -23.25 -11.31 -23.24
N ASP A 1118 -23.14 -12.64 -23.26
CA ASP A 1118 -21.97 -13.40 -23.72
C ASP A 1118 -22.34 -14.91 -23.69
N ILE A 1119 -21.97 -15.67 -24.74
CA ILE A 1119 -22.33 -17.07 -25.01
C ILE A 1119 -21.15 -17.72 -25.76
N GLU A 1120 -20.77 -18.96 -25.40
CA GLU A 1120 -19.47 -19.54 -25.80
C GLU A 1120 -19.50 -21.09 -25.91
N TYR A 1121 -19.10 -21.67 -27.07
CA TYR A 1121 -18.96 -23.13 -27.32
C TYR A 1121 -17.60 -23.73 -26.91
N TYR A 1122 -17.67 -24.58 -25.89
CA TYR A 1122 -16.52 -25.36 -25.43
C TYR A 1122 -16.81 -26.86 -25.35
N ARG A 1123 -15.76 -27.67 -25.51
CA ARG A 1123 -15.85 -29.14 -25.42
C ARG A 1123 -15.29 -29.63 -24.08
N ALA A 1124 -16.06 -30.42 -23.33
CA ALA A 1124 -15.61 -31.03 -22.07
C ALA A 1124 -15.86 -32.54 -22.07
N ASN A 1125 -14.82 -33.34 -21.77
CA ASN A 1125 -14.86 -34.80 -21.72
C ASN A 1125 -15.60 -35.48 -22.89
N GLY A 1126 -15.40 -34.95 -24.10
CA GLY A 1126 -16.04 -35.46 -25.32
C GLY A 1126 -17.45 -34.93 -25.59
N LYS A 1127 -18.14 -34.30 -24.63
CA LYS A 1127 -19.41 -33.58 -24.85
C LYS A 1127 -19.16 -32.20 -25.44
N ASP A 1128 -20.06 -31.78 -26.33
CA ASP A 1128 -20.15 -30.43 -26.89
C ASP A 1128 -21.09 -29.61 -25.98
N LEU A 1129 -20.62 -28.48 -25.45
CA LEU A 1129 -21.33 -27.66 -24.45
C LEU A 1129 -21.43 -26.20 -24.89
N MET A 1130 -22.44 -25.49 -24.40
CA MET A 1130 -22.62 -24.04 -24.61
C MET A 1130 -22.71 -23.33 -23.25
N LEU A 1131 -21.83 -22.36 -23.02
CA LEU A 1131 -21.85 -21.43 -21.90
C LEU A 1131 -22.80 -20.27 -22.19
N PHE A 1132 -23.42 -19.72 -21.15
CA PHE A 1132 -24.20 -18.47 -21.18
C PHE A 1132 -23.85 -17.67 -19.94
N TYR A 1133 -23.32 -16.45 -20.09
CA TYR A 1133 -22.90 -15.59 -18.98
C TYR A 1133 -23.79 -14.34 -18.85
N GLU A 1134 -24.06 -13.92 -17.61
CA GLU A 1134 -24.85 -12.74 -17.27
C GLU A 1134 -24.02 -11.79 -16.39
N GLN A 1135 -23.31 -10.86 -17.04
CA GLN A 1135 -22.43 -9.87 -16.39
C GLN A 1135 -23.09 -9.14 -15.20
N LYS A 1136 -24.36 -8.74 -15.35
CA LYS A 1136 -25.12 -8.00 -14.31
C LYS A 1136 -25.29 -8.79 -13.00
N THR A 1137 -25.37 -10.11 -13.06
CA THR A 1137 -25.60 -10.97 -11.89
C THR A 1137 -24.35 -11.72 -11.44
N GLY A 1138 -23.37 -11.94 -12.32
CA GLY A 1138 -22.26 -12.86 -12.06
C GLY A 1138 -22.72 -14.33 -12.07
N THR A 1139 -23.76 -14.62 -12.86
CA THR A 1139 -24.30 -15.98 -13.07
C THR A 1139 -23.84 -16.50 -14.41
N ALA A 1140 -23.53 -17.79 -14.49
CA ALA A 1140 -23.34 -18.49 -15.76
C ALA A 1140 -24.12 -19.81 -15.79
N GLU A 1141 -24.61 -20.21 -16.95
CA GLU A 1141 -25.37 -21.45 -17.15
C GLU A 1141 -24.80 -22.23 -18.34
N VAL A 1142 -24.76 -23.56 -18.22
CA VAL A 1142 -24.13 -24.44 -19.20
C VAL A 1142 -25.15 -25.44 -19.71
N TYR A 1143 -25.24 -25.61 -21.02
CA TYR A 1143 -26.17 -26.50 -21.70
C TYR A 1143 -25.41 -27.54 -22.53
N GLU A 1144 -25.91 -28.77 -22.58
CA GLU A 1144 -25.34 -29.81 -23.46
C GLU A 1144 -25.92 -29.66 -24.86
N ILE A 1145 -25.07 -29.57 -25.87
CA ILE A 1145 -25.50 -29.40 -27.26
C ILE A 1145 -25.98 -30.76 -27.78
N SER A 1146 -27.23 -30.80 -28.24
CA SER A 1146 -27.85 -32.04 -28.70
C SER A 1146 -27.46 -32.36 -30.16
N PRO A 1147 -27.34 -33.65 -30.55
CA PRO A 1147 -26.82 -34.03 -31.87
C PRO A 1147 -27.63 -33.56 -33.10
N ASN A 1148 -28.82 -32.97 -32.89
CA ASN A 1148 -29.63 -32.37 -33.96
C ASN A 1148 -29.29 -30.90 -34.22
N GLY A 1149 -28.42 -30.27 -33.41
CA GLY A 1149 -28.04 -28.86 -33.50
C GLY A 1149 -28.72 -27.93 -32.50
N GLY A 1150 -29.67 -28.39 -31.67
CA GLY A 1150 -30.30 -27.57 -30.63
C GLY A 1150 -29.59 -27.62 -29.28
N LEU A 1151 -29.86 -26.65 -28.40
CA LEU A 1151 -29.53 -26.80 -26.98
C LEU A 1151 -30.38 -27.91 -26.35
N GLY A 1152 -29.74 -28.78 -25.58
CA GLY A 1152 -30.37 -29.80 -24.75
C GLY A 1152 -30.66 -29.29 -23.33
N GLY A 1153 -30.54 -30.17 -22.35
CA GLY A 1153 -30.72 -29.84 -20.94
C GLY A 1153 -29.60 -28.94 -20.41
N ARG A 1154 -29.93 -28.08 -19.43
CA ARG A 1154 -28.95 -27.34 -18.64
C ARG A 1154 -28.18 -28.33 -17.75
N VAL A 1155 -26.88 -28.46 -17.98
CA VAL A 1155 -25.96 -29.32 -17.24
C VAL A 1155 -25.66 -28.73 -15.86
N MET A 1156 -25.44 -27.41 -15.78
CA MET A 1156 -25.17 -26.73 -14.51
C MET A 1156 -25.49 -25.23 -14.54
N GLN A 1157 -25.52 -24.63 -13.34
CA GLN A 1157 -25.58 -23.20 -13.09
C GLN A 1157 -24.48 -22.83 -12.09
N MET A 1158 -23.77 -21.74 -12.35
CA MET A 1158 -22.68 -21.19 -11.56
C MET A 1158 -23.04 -19.75 -11.16
N LYS A 1159 -22.56 -19.30 -9.99
CA LYS A 1159 -22.86 -17.97 -9.43
C LYS A 1159 -21.63 -17.41 -8.73
N GLY A 1160 -21.55 -16.09 -8.62
CA GLY A 1160 -20.44 -15.41 -7.94
C GLY A 1160 -19.20 -15.20 -8.83
N TRP A 1161 -19.36 -15.26 -10.15
CA TRP A 1161 -18.32 -14.79 -11.08
C TRP A 1161 -18.18 -13.25 -10.95
N ARG A 1162 -17.01 -12.69 -11.28
CA ARG A 1162 -16.82 -11.23 -11.29
C ARG A 1162 -17.86 -10.62 -12.23
N LYS A 1163 -18.43 -9.46 -11.88
CA LYS A 1163 -19.46 -8.76 -12.68
C LYS A 1163 -18.89 -7.82 -13.75
N THR A 1164 -17.60 -7.94 -14.00
CA THR A 1164 -16.77 -7.01 -14.76
C THR A 1164 -16.05 -7.68 -15.93
N TRP A 1165 -16.12 -9.02 -16.01
CA TRP A 1165 -15.79 -9.72 -17.25
C TRP A 1165 -16.61 -9.12 -18.38
N SER A 1166 -15.90 -8.68 -19.39
CA SER A 1166 -16.38 -7.98 -20.58
C SER A 1166 -16.55 -8.94 -21.76
N ASP A 1167 -15.88 -10.11 -21.68
CA ASP A 1167 -15.61 -11.06 -22.77
C ASP A 1167 -15.19 -12.42 -22.15
N ILE A 1168 -15.60 -13.56 -22.72
CA ILE A 1168 -15.24 -14.90 -22.25
C ILE A 1168 -15.04 -15.90 -23.41
N GLU A 1169 -13.81 -16.40 -23.56
CA GLU A 1169 -13.29 -17.10 -24.75
C GLU A 1169 -12.80 -18.53 -24.47
N ALA A 1170 -13.15 -19.54 -25.28
CA ALA A 1170 -12.77 -20.95 -25.05
C ALA A 1170 -11.58 -21.44 -25.88
N TYR A 1171 -10.54 -21.79 -25.13
CA TYR A 1171 -9.29 -22.35 -25.62
C TYR A 1171 -9.31 -23.88 -25.74
#